data_AF-A0A0J8G5H1-F1
#
_entry.id   AF-A0A0J8G5H1-F1
#
_cell.length_a   1.000
_cell.length_b   1.000
_cell.length_c   1.000
_cell.angle_alpha   90.00
_cell.angle_beta   90.00
_cell.angle_gamma   90.00
#
_symmetry.space_group_name_H-M   'P 1'
#
loop_
_entity.id
_entity.type
_entity.pdbx_description
1 polymer ?
#
loop_
_entity_poly.entity_id
_entity_poly.type
_entity_poly.pdbx_seq_one_letter_code
_entity_poly.pdbx_strand_id
1 'polypeptide(L)'
;MDDFLRRVEAEIQKNDLIRPNEKVLVAVSGGPDSFALLHFLMKRQSPNNLVVLHVNHSLRSESDEEAEFVRAFAEEHKLPFIQEKVDVKKLAEEEKRGIEDASRVARYRFFEKIVLETGISKVALAHHADDQVETILMRLMRGSSSVGYAGIRPLRPLKEGAIIRPFLAVTKKEIEDYLKENAISYMLDTSNDSDAYTRNRLRHHVTPFLGKENKGLQRHFKKFSDEMWEDLHFLDELARNKYDELITKTENGIKLNIKQLENMAIPLQRRLIHLLLKYLYNNDIQLVTKRHVEAIFGVIHGDNPSATLNLPKSVLIRRTYDQLEALFYKKEAKKEFYYQIAPNDRIEMLDGSVFKMRQKSSVVQTAGLDGIILDADAVSLPLVIRNRMPGDKMTLKGTGGTKKLKDIFIDAKIPQFLRDTLPVITDNDGKILWVPSVKESCYVVKPSREKKQYIMRYSKNLGGKKSMHNDIQKVLFSEEEIQNKIRELGTELTTEYEGRNPLVVGVLKGATPFMTDLMKRMDTYLEMDFMDVSSYGNGMVSSGEVKIIKDLNTSVEGRDVLIVEDIIDSGRTLSYLVDLIKYRKAKSVKLVTLLDKPEGRNVDIDADYVGFVVPNEFVVGYGLDFAEKYRNLPYIGVLKPEIYAE
;
A
#
# COMPACT_ATOMS: atom_id res chain seq x y z
N MET A 1 18.93 11.96 47.19
CA MET A 1 17.82 12.72 46.58
C MET A 1 18.17 13.44 45.26
N ASP A 2 19.24 14.25 45.19
CA ASP A 2 19.54 15.06 43.99
C ASP A 2 19.80 14.21 42.73
N ASP A 3 20.51 13.08 42.87
CA ASP A 3 20.76 12.17 41.73
C ASP A 3 19.49 11.50 41.18
N PHE A 4 18.55 11.12 42.05
CA PHE A 4 17.26 10.53 41.64
C PHE A 4 16.46 11.52 40.79
N LEU A 5 16.24 12.72 41.31
CA LEU A 5 15.47 13.75 40.61
C LEU A 5 16.15 14.14 39.29
N ARG A 6 17.47 14.33 39.31
CA ARG A 6 18.27 14.65 38.12
C ARG A 6 18.16 13.58 37.04
N ARG A 7 18.19 12.29 37.40
CA ARG A 7 18.07 11.19 36.42
C ARG A 7 16.68 11.06 35.84
N VAL A 8 15.63 11.24 36.64
CA VAL A 8 14.25 11.27 36.13
C VAL A 8 14.06 12.47 35.21
N GLU A 9 14.57 13.64 35.58
CA GLU A 9 14.50 14.84 34.75
C GLU A 9 15.25 14.68 33.42
N ALA A 10 16.45 14.09 33.46
CA ALA A 10 17.21 13.76 32.26
C ALA A 10 16.45 12.78 31.34
N GLU A 11 15.74 11.80 31.91
CA GLU A 11 14.92 10.86 31.13
C GLU A 11 13.72 11.56 30.47
N ILE A 12 13.08 12.49 31.19
CA ILE A 12 11.97 13.31 30.66
C ILE A 12 12.46 14.19 29.51
N GLN A 13 13.59 14.86 29.68
CA GLN A 13 14.16 15.76 28.66
C GLN A 13 14.65 14.98 27.43
N LYS A 14 15.40 13.88 27.65
CA LYS A 14 15.94 13.04 26.56
C LYS A 14 14.84 12.54 25.62
N ASN A 15 13.67 12.20 26.15
CA ASN A 15 12.59 11.56 25.39
C ASN A 15 11.37 12.47 25.15
N ASP A 16 11.45 13.77 25.43
CA ASP A 16 10.33 14.74 25.36
C ASP A 16 9.04 14.20 25.99
N LEU A 17 9.15 13.63 27.20
CA LEU A 17 8.02 12.94 27.84
C LEU A 17 6.94 13.92 28.30
N ILE A 18 7.35 15.00 28.99
CA ILE A 18 6.47 15.98 29.63
C ILE A 18 7.12 17.36 29.58
N ARG A 19 6.41 18.33 28.99
CA ARG A 19 6.80 19.74 28.96
C ARG A 19 6.29 20.51 30.19
N PRO A 20 6.91 21.63 30.56
CA PRO A 20 6.40 22.49 31.63
C PRO A 20 4.95 22.94 31.33
N ASN A 21 4.08 22.89 32.33
CA ASN A 21 2.66 23.23 32.25
C ASN A 21 1.80 22.36 31.30
N GLU A 22 2.32 21.24 30.83
CA GLU A 22 1.56 20.27 30.05
C GLU A 22 0.61 19.48 30.95
N LYS A 23 -0.63 19.26 30.50
CA LYS A 23 -1.58 18.41 31.23
C LYS A 23 -1.18 16.93 31.09
N VAL A 24 -1.21 16.19 32.20
CA VAL A 24 -0.81 14.78 32.25
C VAL A 24 -1.81 13.98 33.07
N LEU A 25 -2.27 12.86 32.50
CA LEU A 25 -3.02 11.82 33.18
C LEU A 25 -2.03 10.92 33.92
N VAL A 26 -2.15 10.73 35.23
CA VAL A 26 -1.21 9.91 36.03
C VAL A 26 -1.92 8.65 36.50
N ALA A 27 -1.49 7.47 36.06
CA ALA A 27 -2.13 6.24 36.50
C ALA A 27 -1.57 5.77 37.85
N VAL A 28 -2.43 5.68 38.84
CA VAL A 28 -2.10 5.35 40.22
C VAL A 28 -2.76 4.03 40.62
N SER A 29 -1.96 3.02 40.93
CA SER A 29 -2.46 1.68 41.26
C SER A 29 -2.61 1.43 42.75
N GLY A 30 -2.21 2.36 43.61
CA GLY A 30 -2.18 2.17 45.07
C GLY A 30 -0.80 1.82 45.64
N GLY A 31 0.09 1.30 44.79
CA GLY A 31 1.43 0.87 45.18
C GLY A 31 2.48 1.99 45.22
N PRO A 32 3.65 1.72 45.85
CA PRO A 32 4.71 2.71 46.10
C PRO A 32 5.18 3.43 44.83
N ASP A 33 5.39 2.71 43.73
CA ASP A 33 5.94 3.30 42.50
C ASP A 33 5.02 4.38 41.93
N SER A 34 3.71 4.11 41.99
CA SER A 34 2.71 5.00 41.45
C SER A 34 2.51 6.26 42.29
N PHE A 35 2.63 6.14 43.63
CA PHE A 35 2.64 7.29 44.53
C PHE A 35 3.90 8.13 44.39
N ALA A 36 5.07 7.50 44.24
CA ALA A 36 6.31 8.22 43.99
C ALA A 36 6.23 9.03 42.69
N LEU A 37 5.63 8.46 41.64
CA LEU A 37 5.43 9.14 40.36
C LEU A 37 4.47 10.32 40.52
N LEU A 38 3.33 10.12 41.19
CA LEU A 38 2.36 11.18 41.43
C LEU A 38 3.00 12.35 42.20
N HIS A 39 3.67 12.05 43.30
CA HIS A 39 4.34 13.05 44.13
C HIS A 39 5.48 13.77 43.40
N PHE A 40 6.27 13.05 42.60
CA PHE A 40 7.28 13.67 41.73
C PHE A 40 6.65 14.67 40.75
N LEU A 41 5.54 14.28 40.10
CA LEU A 41 4.86 15.14 39.14
C LEU A 41 4.19 16.34 39.80
N MET A 42 3.67 16.21 41.03
CA MET A 42 3.12 17.32 41.81
C MET A 42 4.17 18.40 42.13
N LYS A 43 5.43 18.00 42.33
CA LYS A 43 6.54 18.95 42.50
C LYS A 43 6.95 19.64 41.20
N ARG A 44 6.63 19.04 40.05
CA ARG A 44 7.03 19.52 38.72
C ARG A 44 5.95 20.33 38.01
N GLN A 45 4.68 19.97 38.20
CA GLN A 45 3.53 20.53 37.48
C GLN A 45 2.56 21.17 38.45
N SER A 46 1.84 22.19 37.98
CA SER A 46 0.72 22.74 38.75
C SER A 46 -0.36 21.67 38.97
N PRO A 47 -1.02 21.63 40.14
CA PRO A 47 -2.09 20.65 40.45
C PRO A 47 -3.18 20.57 39.37
N ASN A 48 -3.56 21.71 38.79
CA ASN A 48 -4.57 21.78 37.71
C ASN A 48 -4.15 21.10 36.39
N ASN A 49 -2.88 20.74 36.25
CA ASN A 49 -2.34 20.04 35.09
C ASN A 49 -2.19 18.53 35.31
N LEU A 50 -2.54 18.02 36.50
CA LEU A 50 -2.46 16.60 36.81
C LEU A 50 -3.87 16.05 37.00
N VAL A 51 -4.14 14.88 36.42
CA VAL A 51 -5.40 14.15 36.65
C VAL A 51 -5.04 12.73 37.04
N VAL A 52 -5.49 12.29 38.22
CA VAL A 52 -5.22 10.96 38.75
C VAL A 52 -6.20 9.96 38.14
N LEU A 53 -5.66 8.88 37.58
CA LEU A 53 -6.41 7.78 37.00
C LEU A 53 -6.23 6.51 37.84
N HIS A 54 -7.33 5.89 38.26
CA HIS A 54 -7.29 4.59 38.96
C HIS A 54 -8.17 3.55 38.25
N VAL A 55 -7.67 2.32 38.14
CA VAL A 55 -8.43 1.19 37.58
C VAL A 55 -8.60 0.14 38.66
N ASN A 56 -9.84 -0.02 39.13
CA ASN A 56 -10.20 -1.05 40.07
C ASN A 56 -10.57 -2.33 39.31
N HIS A 57 -9.70 -3.33 39.39
CA HIS A 57 -9.83 -4.61 38.67
C HIS A 57 -10.85 -5.58 39.29
N SER A 58 -11.53 -5.21 40.40
CA SER A 58 -12.54 -6.02 41.10
C SER A 58 -12.11 -7.46 41.42
N LEU A 59 -10.80 -7.68 41.61
CA LEU A 59 -10.25 -9.02 41.83
C LEU A 59 -10.40 -9.48 43.28
N ARG A 60 -10.40 -8.54 44.24
CA ARG A 60 -10.42 -8.79 45.69
C ARG A 60 -11.13 -7.63 46.42
N SER A 61 -11.51 -7.85 47.69
CA SER A 61 -12.04 -6.80 48.57
C SER A 61 -11.03 -5.66 48.81
N GLU A 62 -9.74 -5.99 48.84
CA GLU A 62 -8.62 -5.05 48.96
C GLU A 62 -8.61 -3.98 47.86
N SER A 63 -9.17 -4.28 46.67
CA SER A 63 -9.21 -3.34 45.54
C SER A 63 -10.13 -2.14 45.78
N ASP A 64 -11.17 -2.28 46.61
CA ASP A 64 -12.03 -1.17 46.98
C ASP A 64 -11.36 -0.27 48.04
N GLU A 65 -10.57 -0.84 48.95
CA GLU A 65 -9.75 -0.09 49.92
C GLU A 65 -8.62 0.69 49.22
N GLU A 66 -7.95 0.08 48.24
CA GLU A 66 -6.93 0.74 47.41
C GLU A 66 -7.51 1.95 46.66
N ALA A 67 -8.69 1.79 46.06
CA ALA A 67 -9.35 2.86 45.33
C ALA A 67 -9.68 4.05 46.24
N GLU A 68 -10.18 3.76 47.44
CA GLU A 68 -10.51 4.78 48.44
C GLU A 68 -9.27 5.51 48.96
N PHE A 69 -8.18 4.77 49.20
CA PHE A 69 -6.90 5.36 49.60
C PHE A 69 -6.34 6.31 48.53
N VAL A 70 -6.36 5.92 47.26
CA VAL A 70 -5.91 6.79 46.15
C VAL A 70 -6.83 8.01 46.00
N ARG A 71 -8.14 7.83 46.14
CA ARG A 71 -9.13 8.92 46.08
C ARG A 71 -8.89 9.95 47.18
N ALA A 72 -8.74 9.49 48.43
CA ALA A 72 -8.47 10.36 49.57
C ALA A 72 -7.19 11.18 49.38
N PHE A 73 -6.10 10.54 48.89
CA PHE A 73 -4.85 11.24 48.61
C PHE A 73 -4.99 12.30 47.51
N ALA A 74 -5.75 12.00 46.45
CA ALA A 74 -6.00 12.95 45.36
C ALA A 74 -6.83 14.15 45.85
N GLU A 75 -7.86 13.91 46.66
CA GLU A 75 -8.71 14.95 47.24
C GLU A 75 -7.92 15.86 48.20
N GLU A 76 -7.09 15.29 49.08
CA GLU A 76 -6.21 16.03 50.02
C GLU A 76 -5.31 17.02 49.26
N HIS A 77 -4.80 16.62 48.10
CA HIS A 77 -3.90 17.42 47.27
C HIS A 77 -4.60 18.23 46.17
N LYS A 78 -5.94 18.27 46.18
CA LYS A 78 -6.77 19.01 45.21
C LYS A 78 -6.53 18.60 43.75
N LEU A 79 -6.33 17.30 43.53
CA LEU A 79 -6.12 16.71 42.21
C LEU A 79 -7.42 16.10 41.69
N PRO A 80 -7.82 16.38 40.44
CA PRO A 80 -8.91 15.66 39.77
C PRO A 80 -8.67 14.15 39.78
N PHE A 81 -9.68 13.37 40.15
CA PHE A 81 -9.63 11.91 40.25
C PHE A 81 -10.67 11.27 39.34
N ILE A 82 -10.24 10.30 38.53
CA ILE A 82 -11.11 9.51 37.65
C ILE A 82 -10.84 8.03 37.90
N GLN A 83 -11.92 7.28 38.15
CA GLN A 83 -11.87 5.84 38.39
C GLN A 83 -12.73 5.06 37.40
N GLU A 84 -12.25 3.89 37.00
CA GLU A 84 -13.05 2.88 36.31
C GLU A 84 -13.00 1.56 37.08
N LYS A 85 -14.17 0.95 37.29
CA LYS A 85 -14.31 -0.39 37.88
C LYS A 85 -14.56 -1.40 36.76
N VAL A 86 -13.68 -2.39 36.64
CA VAL A 86 -13.73 -3.40 35.56
C VAL A 86 -13.69 -4.81 36.17
N ASP A 87 -14.61 -5.67 35.76
CA ASP A 87 -14.55 -7.10 36.06
C ASP A 87 -13.56 -7.80 35.11
N VAL A 88 -12.34 -8.00 35.60
CA VAL A 88 -11.27 -8.63 34.81
C VAL A 88 -11.52 -10.13 34.60
N LYS A 89 -12.19 -10.82 35.53
CA LYS A 89 -12.44 -12.27 35.41
C LYS A 89 -13.37 -12.52 34.23
N LYS A 90 -14.47 -11.76 34.16
CA LYS A 90 -15.40 -11.81 33.02
C LYS A 90 -14.69 -11.49 31.71
N LEU A 91 -13.86 -10.44 31.68
CA LEU A 91 -13.10 -10.07 30.49
C LEU A 91 -12.11 -11.15 30.04
N ALA A 92 -11.45 -11.82 30.99
CA ALA A 92 -10.50 -12.89 30.71
C ALA A 92 -11.19 -14.12 30.10
N GLU A 93 -12.38 -14.47 30.58
CA GLU A 93 -13.20 -15.57 30.06
C GLU A 93 -13.72 -15.28 28.64
N GLU A 94 -14.31 -14.09 28.43
CA GLU A 94 -14.87 -13.68 27.14
C GLU A 94 -13.79 -13.62 26.04
N GLU A 95 -12.59 -13.11 26.37
CA GLU A 95 -11.50 -12.96 25.41
C GLU A 95 -10.50 -14.12 25.40
N LYS A 96 -10.73 -15.16 26.21
CA LYS A 96 -9.83 -16.32 26.37
C LYS A 96 -8.37 -15.91 26.67
N ARG A 97 -8.19 -14.97 27.60
CA ARG A 97 -6.89 -14.44 28.02
C ARG A 97 -6.54 -14.89 29.44
N GLY A 98 -5.25 -14.82 29.77
CA GLY A 98 -4.83 -14.89 31.17
C GLY A 98 -5.24 -13.63 31.94
N ILE A 99 -5.47 -13.75 33.26
CA ILE A 99 -5.93 -12.66 34.12
C ILE A 99 -5.00 -11.43 34.05
N GLU A 100 -3.68 -11.63 34.05
CA GLU A 100 -2.70 -10.53 33.97
C GLU A 100 -2.78 -9.77 32.62
N ASP A 101 -3.00 -10.49 31.52
CA ASP A 101 -3.16 -9.89 30.19
C ASP A 101 -4.51 -9.16 30.08
N ALA A 102 -5.59 -9.74 30.65
CA ALA A 102 -6.90 -9.10 30.72
C ALA A 102 -6.87 -7.81 31.56
N SER A 103 -6.25 -7.82 32.75
CA SER A 103 -6.03 -6.62 33.57
C SER A 103 -5.29 -5.54 32.78
N ARG A 104 -4.25 -5.95 32.05
CA ARG A 104 -3.47 -5.05 31.20
C ARG A 104 -4.35 -4.44 30.11
N VAL A 105 -5.08 -5.27 29.35
CA VAL A 105 -5.98 -4.81 28.27
C VAL A 105 -7.05 -3.85 28.78
N ALA A 106 -7.72 -4.19 29.89
CA ALA A 106 -8.71 -3.32 30.54
C ALA A 106 -8.12 -1.94 30.86
N ARG A 107 -6.91 -1.91 31.42
CA ARG A 107 -6.22 -0.67 31.77
C ARG A 107 -5.91 0.20 30.55
N TYR A 108 -5.40 -0.39 29.47
CA TYR A 108 -5.13 0.38 28.23
C TYR A 108 -6.42 0.88 27.58
N ARG A 109 -7.51 0.10 27.59
CA ARG A 109 -8.82 0.54 27.08
C ARG A 109 -9.36 1.75 27.86
N PHE A 110 -9.24 1.71 29.19
CA PHE A 110 -9.60 2.84 30.03
C PHE A 110 -8.76 4.08 29.73
N PHE A 111 -7.43 3.93 29.59
CA PHE A 111 -6.57 5.06 29.24
C PHE A 111 -6.93 5.68 27.89
N GLU A 112 -7.17 4.86 26.85
CA GLU A 112 -7.59 5.36 25.53
C GLU A 112 -8.92 6.10 25.60
N LYS A 113 -9.89 5.60 26.38
CA LYS A 113 -11.18 6.25 26.63
C LYS A 113 -10.99 7.64 27.26
N ILE A 114 -10.22 7.73 28.35
CA ILE A 114 -10.03 9.00 29.07
C ILE A 114 -9.22 10.02 28.26
N VAL A 115 -8.22 9.57 27.49
CA VAL A 115 -7.48 10.47 26.59
C VAL A 115 -8.44 11.12 25.59
N LEU A 116 -9.37 10.35 25.03
CA LEU A 116 -10.36 10.85 24.07
C LEU A 116 -11.39 11.79 24.72
N GLU A 117 -11.86 11.47 25.93
CA GLU A 117 -12.85 12.29 26.65
C GLU A 117 -12.26 13.62 27.17
N THR A 118 -11.01 13.61 27.64
CA THR A 118 -10.37 14.79 28.27
C THR A 118 -9.55 15.63 27.30
N GLY A 119 -9.16 15.07 26.15
CA GLY A 119 -8.20 15.68 25.22
C GLY A 119 -6.75 15.73 25.75
N ILE A 120 -6.46 15.12 26.90
CA ILE A 120 -5.12 15.11 27.49
C ILE A 120 -4.31 13.99 26.84
N SER A 121 -3.24 14.35 26.13
CA SER A 121 -2.50 13.43 25.24
C SER A 121 -1.46 12.55 25.94
N LYS A 122 -1.17 12.76 27.23
CA LYS A 122 -0.08 12.06 27.95
C LYS A 122 -0.62 11.27 29.15
N VAL A 123 -0.33 9.97 29.19
CA VAL A 123 -0.63 9.08 30.33
C VAL A 123 0.65 8.56 30.96
N ALA A 124 0.96 8.97 32.19
CA ALA A 124 2.16 8.59 32.92
C ALA A 124 1.97 7.30 33.72
N LEU A 125 2.93 6.37 33.59
CA LEU A 125 3.00 5.11 34.32
C LEU A 125 4.34 4.98 35.05
N ALA A 126 4.31 4.42 36.26
CA ALA A 126 5.47 4.31 37.14
C ALA A 126 6.37 3.10 36.87
N HIS A 127 6.50 2.68 35.61
CA HIS A 127 7.44 1.60 35.28
C HIS A 127 8.88 2.06 35.51
N HIS A 128 9.69 1.21 36.11
CA HIS A 128 11.05 1.53 36.53
C HIS A 128 12.11 0.60 35.91
N ALA A 129 13.39 0.81 36.25
CA ALA A 129 14.50 0.10 35.62
C ALA A 129 14.50 -1.41 35.91
N ASP A 130 14.03 -1.85 37.07
CA ASP A 130 13.88 -3.30 37.35
C ASP A 130 12.78 -3.94 36.50
N ASP A 131 11.66 -3.24 36.24
CA ASP A 131 10.64 -3.70 35.29
C ASP A 131 11.21 -3.90 33.88
N GLN A 132 12.21 -3.10 33.52
CA GLN A 132 12.91 -3.21 32.25
C GLN A 132 13.70 -4.52 32.18
N VAL A 133 14.47 -4.83 33.22
CA VAL A 133 15.22 -6.10 33.33
C VAL A 133 14.26 -7.29 33.25
N GLU A 134 13.21 -7.29 34.06
CA GLU A 134 12.18 -8.33 34.07
C GLU A 134 11.58 -8.52 32.67
N THR A 135 11.18 -7.42 32.02
CA THR A 135 10.53 -7.47 30.70
C THR A 135 11.47 -8.03 29.63
N ILE A 136 12.74 -7.63 29.62
CA ILE A 136 13.72 -8.12 28.63
C ILE A 136 13.96 -9.62 28.82
N LEU A 137 14.21 -10.07 30.05
CA LEU A 137 14.42 -11.49 30.37
C LEU A 137 13.19 -12.34 30.00
N MET A 138 11.99 -11.89 30.38
CA MET A 138 10.74 -12.58 30.03
C MET A 138 10.59 -12.76 28.52
N ARG A 139 10.89 -11.72 27.73
CA ARG A 139 10.72 -11.75 26.27
C ARG A 139 11.78 -12.60 25.58
N LEU A 140 13.00 -12.63 26.10
CA LEU A 140 14.06 -13.53 25.66
C LEU A 140 13.67 -14.99 25.87
N MET A 141 13.22 -15.37 27.08
CA MET A 141 12.79 -16.74 27.38
C MET A 141 11.58 -17.19 26.53
N ARG A 142 10.66 -16.28 26.21
CA ARG A 142 9.45 -16.58 25.41
C ARG A 142 9.72 -16.68 23.91
N GLY A 143 10.92 -16.32 23.42
CA GLY A 143 11.23 -16.34 21.99
C GLY A 143 10.47 -15.30 21.15
N SER A 144 10.29 -14.09 21.70
CA SER A 144 9.59 -12.99 21.02
C SER A 144 10.29 -12.57 19.70
N SER A 145 9.61 -11.86 18.78
CA SER A 145 10.27 -11.32 17.58
C SER A 145 11.32 -10.24 17.93
N SER A 146 12.15 -9.82 16.96
CA SER A 146 13.23 -8.83 17.14
C SER A 146 12.78 -7.52 17.79
N VAL A 147 11.57 -7.03 17.46
CA VAL A 147 10.96 -5.83 18.08
C VAL A 147 10.60 -6.06 19.55
N GLY A 148 10.37 -7.31 19.94
CA GLY A 148 10.07 -7.68 21.32
C GLY A 148 11.26 -7.54 22.26
N TYR A 149 12.50 -7.78 21.82
CA TYR A 149 13.63 -7.86 22.76
C TYR A 149 14.06 -6.52 23.37
N ALA A 150 13.73 -5.39 22.75
CA ALA A 150 14.13 -4.06 23.20
C ALA A 150 13.44 -3.60 24.51
N GLY A 151 12.56 -4.40 25.12
CA GLY A 151 11.96 -4.07 26.41
C GLY A 151 10.82 -3.05 26.37
N ILE A 152 10.75 -2.19 27.37
CA ILE A 152 9.77 -1.15 27.61
C ILE A 152 10.29 0.17 27.00
N ARG A 153 9.46 0.85 26.21
CA ARG A 153 9.77 2.19 25.68
C ARG A 153 9.46 3.29 26.70
N PRO A 154 10.28 4.35 26.80
CA PRO A 154 9.93 5.55 27.56
C PRO A 154 8.62 6.18 27.08
N LEU A 155 8.47 6.35 25.76
CA LEU A 155 7.26 6.84 25.11
C LEU A 155 6.66 5.77 24.20
N ARG A 156 5.37 5.47 24.38
CA ARG A 156 4.61 4.54 23.54
C ARG A 156 3.36 5.26 22.99
N PRO A 157 3.21 5.38 21.66
CA PRO A 157 2.00 5.96 21.08
C PRO A 157 0.78 5.07 21.36
N LEU A 158 -0.35 5.72 21.63
CA LEU A 158 -1.70 5.14 21.65
C LEU A 158 -2.39 5.46 20.31
N LYS A 159 -3.67 5.07 20.16
CA LYS A 159 -4.50 5.53 19.03
C LYS A 159 -4.58 7.06 19.00
N GLU A 160 -4.89 7.63 20.16
CA GLU A 160 -4.86 9.06 20.44
C GLU A 160 -3.94 9.27 21.66
N GLY A 161 -2.99 10.19 21.56
CA GLY A 161 -2.00 10.44 22.62
C GLY A 161 -0.91 9.38 22.78
N ALA A 162 -0.27 9.34 23.95
CA ALA A 162 0.86 8.49 24.27
C ALA A 162 0.96 8.14 25.75
N ILE A 163 1.54 6.97 26.04
CA ILE A 163 1.95 6.57 27.37
C ILE A 163 3.42 6.89 27.58
N ILE A 164 3.71 7.50 28.72
CA ILE A 164 5.04 7.92 29.13
C ILE A 164 5.46 7.21 30.43
N ARG A 165 6.77 6.96 30.58
CA ARG A 165 7.33 6.23 31.72
C ARG A 165 8.59 6.92 32.25
N PRO A 166 8.44 7.99 33.05
CA PRO A 166 9.59 8.78 33.53
C PRO A 166 10.59 8.00 34.40
N PHE A 167 10.13 6.94 35.07
CA PHE A 167 10.95 6.20 36.06
C PHE A 167 11.82 5.09 35.47
N LEU A 168 11.86 4.89 34.14
CA LEU A 168 12.72 3.86 33.54
C LEU A 168 14.23 4.07 33.79
N ALA A 169 14.64 5.27 34.23
CA ALA A 169 16.01 5.59 34.59
C ALA A 169 16.38 5.27 36.04
N VAL A 170 15.43 4.89 36.91
CA VAL A 170 15.64 4.70 38.36
C VAL A 170 15.18 3.31 38.80
N THR A 171 15.75 2.82 39.90
CA THR A 171 15.50 1.49 40.45
C THR A 171 14.39 1.52 41.50
N LYS A 172 13.82 0.35 41.78
CA LYS A 172 12.81 0.15 42.83
C LYS A 172 13.30 0.65 44.19
N LYS A 173 14.55 0.36 44.54
CA LYS A 173 15.16 0.79 45.80
C LYS A 173 15.22 2.32 45.90
N GLU A 174 15.64 2.99 44.82
CA GLU A 174 15.70 4.46 44.80
C GLU A 174 14.31 5.10 44.93
N ILE A 175 13.27 4.46 44.38
CA ILE A 175 11.87 4.88 44.55
C ILE A 175 11.42 4.73 46.01
N GLU A 176 11.73 3.61 46.65
CA GLU A 176 11.40 3.39 48.07
C GLU A 176 12.13 4.36 48.99
N ASP A 177 13.41 4.61 48.73
CA ASP A 177 14.21 5.59 49.48
C ASP A 177 13.63 7.00 49.31
N TYR A 178 13.20 7.37 48.09
CA TYR A 178 12.51 8.63 47.83
C TYR A 178 11.20 8.79 48.63
N LEU A 179 10.37 7.74 48.69
CA LEU A 179 9.12 7.77 49.47
C LEU A 179 9.37 7.92 50.96
N LYS A 180 10.37 7.21 51.51
CA LYS A 180 10.77 7.32 52.92
C LYS A 180 11.27 8.71 53.25
N GLU A 181 12.14 9.28 52.42
CA GLU A 181 12.68 10.64 52.61
C GLU A 181 11.59 11.72 52.58
N ASN A 182 10.52 11.52 51.79
CA ASN A 182 9.41 12.47 51.67
C ASN A 182 8.20 12.12 52.55
N ALA A 183 8.30 11.09 53.40
CA ALA A 183 7.24 10.62 54.29
C ALA A 183 5.90 10.36 53.59
N ILE A 184 5.92 9.82 52.37
CA ILE A 184 4.71 9.53 51.59
C ILE A 184 4.20 8.13 51.92
N SER A 185 2.95 8.05 52.40
CA SER A 185 2.26 6.79 52.65
C SER A 185 1.78 6.14 51.36
N TYR A 186 1.79 4.81 51.31
CA TYR A 186 1.34 4.00 50.19
C TYR A 186 0.82 2.64 50.70
N MET A 187 0.04 1.93 49.88
CA MET A 187 -0.48 0.62 50.22
C MET A 187 0.51 -0.47 49.78
N LEU A 188 0.75 -1.47 50.65
CA LEU A 188 1.58 -2.64 50.33
C LEU A 188 0.70 -3.73 49.74
N ASP A 189 0.99 -4.14 48.51
CA ASP A 189 0.29 -5.23 47.83
C ASP A 189 0.92 -6.58 48.19
N THR A 190 0.19 -7.36 48.99
CA THR A 190 0.55 -8.70 49.49
C THR A 190 0.68 -9.74 48.38
N SER A 191 0.14 -9.49 47.18
CA SER A 191 0.24 -10.43 46.06
C SER A 191 1.59 -10.44 45.35
N ASN A 192 2.45 -9.46 45.66
CA ASN A 192 3.82 -9.45 45.17
C ASN A 192 4.68 -10.57 45.77
N ASP A 193 4.28 -11.17 46.90
CA ASP A 193 5.04 -12.24 47.55
C ASP A 193 4.86 -13.63 46.89
N SER A 194 3.95 -13.76 45.93
CA SER A 194 3.65 -15.05 45.28
C SER A 194 4.56 -15.35 44.10
N ASP A 195 5.15 -16.56 44.07
CA ASP A 195 5.91 -17.09 42.92
C ASP A 195 5.05 -17.73 41.81
N ALA A 196 3.71 -17.60 41.91
CA ALA A 196 2.79 -18.18 40.92
C ALA A 196 3.08 -17.64 39.49
N TYR A 197 3.41 -16.36 39.39
CA TYR A 197 3.65 -15.69 38.11
C TYR A 197 5.13 -15.69 37.70
N THR A 198 5.41 -15.86 36.41
CA THR A 198 6.79 -15.86 35.87
C THR A 198 7.56 -14.60 36.22
N ARG A 199 6.87 -13.45 36.21
CA ARG A 199 7.46 -12.16 36.53
C ARG A 199 7.98 -12.11 37.97
N ASN A 200 7.18 -12.57 38.93
CA ASN A 200 7.54 -12.60 40.34
C ASN A 200 8.75 -13.53 40.58
N ARG A 201 8.78 -14.71 39.94
CA ARG A 201 9.96 -15.60 40.01
C ARG A 201 11.24 -14.94 39.50
N LEU A 202 11.16 -14.16 38.41
CA LEU A 202 12.32 -13.42 37.90
C LEU A 202 12.74 -12.31 38.86
N ARG A 203 11.79 -11.62 39.50
CA ARG A 203 12.03 -10.58 40.49
C ARG A 203 12.67 -11.13 41.77
N HIS A 204 12.19 -12.27 42.28
CA HIS A 204 12.64 -12.84 43.55
C HIS A 204 13.96 -13.62 43.43
N HIS A 205 14.14 -14.37 42.33
CA HIS A 205 15.24 -15.33 42.24
C HIS A 205 16.32 -14.92 41.23
N VAL A 206 15.93 -14.41 40.06
CA VAL A 206 16.88 -14.19 38.94
C VAL A 206 17.52 -12.81 39.00
N THR A 207 16.72 -11.76 39.14
CA THR A 207 17.21 -10.37 39.18
C THR A 207 18.20 -10.14 40.33
N PRO A 208 17.94 -10.64 41.56
CA PRO A 208 18.88 -10.49 42.67
C PRO A 208 20.16 -11.29 42.46
N PHE A 209 20.07 -12.48 41.85
CA PHE A 209 21.24 -13.27 41.49
C PHE A 209 22.13 -12.51 40.50
N LEU A 210 21.55 -11.98 39.41
CA LEU A 210 22.30 -11.17 38.43
C LEU A 210 22.84 -9.86 39.05
N GLY A 211 22.12 -9.29 40.01
CA GLY A 211 22.56 -8.09 40.73
C GLY A 211 23.79 -8.32 41.61
N LYS A 212 24.01 -9.55 42.09
CA LYS A 212 25.25 -9.93 42.81
C LYS A 212 26.45 -9.95 41.87
N GLU A 213 26.27 -10.42 40.63
CA GLU A 213 27.31 -10.44 39.61
C GLU A 213 27.65 -9.05 39.10
N ASN A 214 26.64 -8.17 38.97
CA ASN A 214 26.85 -6.81 38.45
C ASN A 214 25.93 -5.80 39.12
N LYS A 215 26.52 -4.94 39.98
CA LYS A 215 25.79 -3.84 40.64
C LYS A 215 25.21 -2.80 39.66
N GLY A 216 25.71 -2.75 38.43
CA GLY A 216 25.20 -1.88 37.35
C GLY A 216 24.14 -2.52 36.45
N LEU A 217 23.56 -3.66 36.84
CA LEU A 217 22.63 -4.45 36.03
C LEU A 217 21.53 -3.61 35.37
N GLN A 218 20.76 -2.86 36.16
CA GLN A 218 19.63 -2.06 35.68
C GLN A 218 20.09 -0.99 34.66
N ARG A 219 21.24 -0.34 34.92
CA ARG A 219 21.82 0.65 34.01
C ARG A 219 22.24 0.03 32.68
N HIS A 220 22.85 -1.16 32.70
CA HIS A 220 23.26 -1.86 31.47
C HIS A 220 22.06 -2.33 30.66
N PHE A 221 21.01 -2.86 31.31
CA PHE A 221 19.77 -3.24 30.63
C PHE A 221 19.02 -2.04 30.05
N LYS A 222 19.03 -0.89 30.74
CA LYS A 222 18.51 0.35 30.17
C LYS A 222 19.30 0.78 28.94
N LYS A 223 20.64 0.81 29.03
CA LYS A 223 21.50 1.17 27.89
C LYS A 223 21.23 0.26 26.69
N PHE A 224 21.18 -1.06 26.90
CA PHE A 224 20.81 -2.02 25.87
C PHE A 224 19.43 -1.73 25.26
N SER A 225 18.43 -1.41 26.09
CA SER A 225 17.09 -1.07 25.60
C SER A 225 17.08 0.21 24.76
N ASP A 226 17.77 1.27 25.21
CA ASP A 226 17.88 2.54 24.50
C ASP A 226 18.53 2.32 23.11
N GLU A 227 19.71 1.68 23.06
CA GLU A 227 20.44 1.40 21.81
C GLU A 227 19.61 0.53 20.85
N MET A 228 18.95 -0.52 21.37
CA MET A 228 18.08 -1.36 20.55
C MET A 228 16.87 -0.59 20.02
N TRP A 229 16.28 0.33 20.78
CA TRP A 229 15.16 1.12 20.27
C TRP A 229 15.59 2.11 19.19
N GLU A 230 16.76 2.72 19.32
CA GLU A 230 17.35 3.59 18.29
C GLU A 230 17.56 2.82 16.98
N ASP A 231 18.17 1.64 17.03
CA ASP A 231 18.35 0.76 15.88
C ASP A 231 17.02 0.30 15.27
N LEU A 232 16.08 -0.13 16.12
CA LEU A 232 14.77 -0.59 15.66
C LEU A 232 13.97 0.55 15.00
N HIS A 233 14.08 1.78 15.51
CA HIS A 233 13.42 2.97 14.96
C HIS A 233 13.97 3.29 13.57
N PHE A 234 15.30 3.38 13.44
CA PHE A 234 15.95 3.63 12.15
C PHE A 234 15.56 2.59 11.11
N LEU A 235 15.57 1.30 11.49
CA LEU A 235 15.16 0.22 10.58
C LEU A 235 13.67 0.26 10.23
N ASP A 236 12.81 0.71 11.15
CA ASP A 236 11.37 0.90 10.87
C ASP A 236 11.14 2.07 9.89
N GLU A 237 11.89 3.17 10.00
CA GLU A 237 11.83 4.29 9.06
C GLU A 237 12.29 3.88 7.66
N LEU A 238 13.43 3.18 7.55
CA LEU A 238 13.91 2.63 6.28
C LEU A 238 12.89 1.69 5.64
N ALA A 239 12.28 0.81 6.45
CA ALA A 239 11.27 -0.12 5.97
C ALA A 239 9.99 0.59 5.50
N ARG A 240 9.56 1.67 6.18
CA ARG A 240 8.40 2.48 5.77
C ARG A 240 8.65 3.21 4.45
N ASN A 241 9.80 3.85 4.30
CA ASN A 241 10.16 4.52 3.05
C ASN A 241 10.16 3.54 1.86
N LYS A 242 10.68 2.33 2.07
CA LYS A 242 10.63 1.25 1.05
C LYS A 242 9.24 0.66 0.86
N TYR A 243 8.41 0.63 1.90
CA TYR A 243 7.03 0.17 1.78
C TYR A 243 6.26 1.04 0.78
N ASP A 244 6.35 2.37 0.92
CA ASP A 244 5.62 3.30 0.05
C ASP A 244 6.16 3.33 -1.39
N GLU A 245 7.46 3.05 -1.58
CA GLU A 245 8.09 2.93 -2.90
C GLU A 245 7.72 1.62 -3.63
N LEU A 246 7.64 0.50 -2.92
CA LEU A 246 7.59 -0.84 -3.52
C LEU A 246 6.19 -1.46 -3.60
N ILE A 247 5.25 -1.00 -2.76
CA ILE A 247 3.92 -1.61 -2.67
C ILE A 247 2.91 -0.79 -3.47
N THR A 248 2.29 -1.45 -4.44
CA THR A 248 1.16 -0.91 -5.19
C THR A 248 -0.14 -1.42 -4.57
N LYS A 249 -1.00 -0.49 -4.13
CA LYS A 249 -2.36 -0.83 -3.65
C LYS A 249 -3.27 -1.13 -4.84
N THR A 250 -4.18 -2.06 -4.66
CA THR A 250 -5.16 -2.50 -5.66
C THR A 250 -6.54 -2.61 -5.02
N GLU A 251 -7.60 -2.67 -5.83
CA GLU A 251 -8.98 -2.75 -5.33
C GLU A 251 -9.21 -3.89 -4.31
N ASN A 252 -8.51 -5.02 -4.47
CA ASN A 252 -8.70 -6.22 -3.66
C ASN A 252 -7.49 -6.58 -2.79
N GLY A 253 -6.54 -5.66 -2.58
CA GLY A 253 -5.34 -5.91 -1.78
C GLY A 253 -4.11 -5.14 -2.25
N ILE A 254 -2.95 -5.78 -2.30
CA ILE A 254 -1.67 -5.14 -2.61
C ILE A 254 -0.79 -6.03 -3.49
N LYS A 255 0.14 -5.40 -4.22
CA LYS A 255 1.13 -6.06 -5.08
C LYS A 255 2.52 -5.48 -4.83
N LEU A 256 3.54 -6.33 -4.96
CA LEU A 256 4.95 -5.93 -4.92
C LEU A 256 5.80 -6.80 -5.83
N ASN A 257 6.90 -6.24 -6.33
CA ASN A 257 7.89 -6.97 -7.13
C ASN A 257 8.89 -7.68 -6.21
N ILE A 258 9.02 -9.00 -6.40
CA ILE A 258 9.90 -9.85 -5.57
C ILE A 258 11.37 -9.50 -5.77
N LYS A 259 11.82 -9.21 -6.99
CA LYS A 259 13.22 -8.85 -7.25
C LYS A 259 13.64 -7.58 -6.54
N GLN A 260 12.73 -6.60 -6.46
CA GLN A 260 12.99 -5.38 -5.71
C GLN A 260 13.10 -5.66 -4.21
N LEU A 261 12.30 -6.59 -3.68
CA LEU A 261 12.38 -7.03 -2.29
C LEU A 261 13.67 -7.83 -2.01
N GLU A 262 14.05 -8.75 -2.89
CA GLU A 262 15.27 -9.58 -2.77
C GLU A 262 16.55 -8.75 -2.77
N ASN A 263 16.56 -7.61 -3.48
CA ASN A 263 17.68 -6.66 -3.47
C ASN A 263 17.83 -5.91 -2.12
N MET A 264 16.88 -6.04 -1.20
CA MET A 264 16.97 -5.43 0.13
C MET A 264 17.64 -6.37 1.13
N ALA A 265 18.27 -5.80 2.15
CA ALA A 265 18.77 -6.59 3.27
C ALA A 265 17.63 -7.35 3.97
N ILE A 266 17.88 -8.61 4.34
CA ILE A 266 16.91 -9.51 5.01
C ILE A 266 16.18 -8.84 6.21
N PRO A 267 16.84 -8.04 7.08
CA PRO A 267 16.14 -7.34 8.17
C PRO A 267 15.04 -6.39 7.68
N LEU A 268 15.25 -5.70 6.56
CA LEU A 268 14.26 -4.80 5.97
C LEU A 268 13.13 -5.59 5.31
N GLN A 269 13.45 -6.68 4.61
CA GLN A 269 12.42 -7.58 4.06
C GLN A 269 11.48 -8.09 5.15
N ARG A 270 12.02 -8.50 6.31
CA ARG A 270 11.22 -8.93 7.48
C ARG A 270 10.28 -7.84 7.96
N ARG A 271 10.77 -6.62 8.11
CA ARG A 271 9.95 -5.49 8.55
C ARG A 271 8.88 -5.12 7.53
N LEU A 272 9.21 -5.16 6.24
CA LEU A 272 8.25 -4.87 5.17
C LEU A 272 7.10 -5.89 5.16
N ILE A 273 7.38 -7.17 5.37
CA ILE A 273 6.35 -8.20 5.55
C ILE A 273 5.50 -7.92 6.80
N HIS A 274 6.11 -7.48 7.91
CA HIS A 274 5.36 -7.08 9.09
C HIS A 274 4.45 -5.87 8.84
N LEU A 275 4.92 -4.84 8.13
CA LEU A 275 4.13 -3.67 7.73
C LEU A 275 2.99 -4.05 6.78
N LEU A 276 3.28 -4.96 5.84
CA LEU A 276 2.31 -5.54 4.92
C LEU A 276 1.17 -6.24 5.67
N LEU A 277 1.50 -7.09 6.64
CA LEU A 277 0.50 -7.78 7.46
C LEU A 277 -0.27 -6.79 8.35
N LYS A 278 0.42 -5.79 8.90
CA LYS A 278 -0.20 -4.73 9.69
C LYS A 278 -1.25 -3.95 8.87
N TYR A 279 -0.97 -3.67 7.60
CA TYR A 279 -1.92 -3.09 6.67
C TYR A 279 -3.12 -4.01 6.39
N LEU A 280 -2.86 -5.28 6.04
CA LEU A 280 -3.92 -6.23 5.68
C LEU A 280 -4.88 -6.55 6.84
N TYR A 281 -4.41 -6.48 8.08
CA TYR A 281 -5.20 -6.79 9.26
C TYR A 281 -5.64 -5.54 10.05
N ASN A 282 -5.54 -4.33 9.48
CA ASN A 282 -5.92 -3.08 10.17
C ASN A 282 -5.31 -2.95 11.58
N ASN A 283 -4.02 -3.26 11.72
CA ASN A 283 -3.28 -3.28 12.99
C ASN A 283 -3.71 -4.36 14.01
N ASP A 284 -4.55 -5.32 13.64
CA ASP A 284 -4.89 -6.48 14.48
C ASP A 284 -3.77 -7.54 14.45
N ILE A 285 -2.67 -7.22 15.14
CA ILE A 285 -1.42 -8.00 15.13
C ILE A 285 -1.55 -9.34 15.88
N GLN A 286 -2.61 -9.54 16.67
CA GLN A 286 -2.78 -10.79 17.43
C GLN A 286 -3.02 -12.02 16.54
N LEU A 287 -3.42 -11.81 15.29
CA LEU A 287 -3.66 -12.86 14.30
C LEU A 287 -2.40 -13.27 13.54
N VAL A 288 -1.30 -12.51 13.66
CA VAL A 288 -0.11 -12.66 12.84
C VAL A 288 1.07 -13.10 13.71
N THR A 289 1.49 -14.36 13.56
CA THR A 289 2.59 -14.95 14.32
C THR A 289 3.90 -14.94 13.52
N LYS A 290 5.02 -15.21 14.21
CA LYS A 290 6.34 -15.42 13.57
C LYS A 290 6.28 -16.49 12.46
N ARG A 291 5.48 -17.55 12.66
CA ARG A 291 5.28 -18.61 11.66
C ARG A 291 4.68 -18.09 10.36
N HIS A 292 3.77 -17.11 10.43
CA HIS A 292 3.19 -16.51 9.22
C HIS A 292 4.24 -15.71 8.45
N VAL A 293 5.09 -14.94 9.15
CA VAL A 293 6.19 -14.19 8.53
C VAL A 293 7.18 -15.15 7.87
N GLU A 294 7.58 -16.22 8.57
CA GLU A 294 8.46 -17.26 8.02
C GLU A 294 7.84 -17.98 6.81
N ALA A 295 6.54 -18.27 6.83
CA ALA A 295 5.84 -18.88 5.70
C ALA A 295 5.83 -17.94 4.47
N ILE A 296 5.59 -16.64 4.66
CA ILE A 296 5.64 -15.66 3.57
C ILE A 296 7.08 -15.55 3.03
N PHE A 297 8.09 -15.56 3.89
CA PHE A 297 9.49 -15.64 3.48
C PHE A 297 9.75 -16.86 2.59
N GLY A 298 9.23 -18.02 2.96
CA GLY A 298 9.33 -19.25 2.17
C GLY A 298 8.63 -19.15 0.81
N VAL A 299 7.52 -18.42 0.71
CA VAL A 299 6.87 -18.16 -0.59
C VAL A 299 7.74 -17.24 -1.47
N ILE A 300 8.34 -16.20 -0.88
CA ILE A 300 9.17 -15.22 -1.59
C ILE A 300 10.46 -15.84 -2.10
N HIS A 301 11.14 -16.63 -1.26
CA HIS A 301 12.48 -17.18 -1.57
C HIS A 301 12.45 -18.64 -2.04
N GLY A 302 11.28 -19.27 -2.14
CA GLY A 302 11.15 -20.65 -2.57
C GLY A 302 11.45 -20.83 -4.06
N ASP A 303 11.82 -22.04 -4.47
CA ASP A 303 12.14 -22.36 -5.87
C ASP A 303 10.90 -22.36 -6.78
N ASN A 304 9.70 -22.45 -6.21
CA ASN A 304 8.47 -22.50 -6.97
C ASN A 304 8.02 -21.09 -7.41
N PRO A 305 8.05 -20.78 -8.72
CA PRO A 305 7.64 -19.46 -9.23
C PRO A 305 6.12 -19.25 -9.13
N SER A 306 5.34 -20.24 -8.72
CA SER A 306 3.90 -20.12 -8.51
C SER A 306 3.51 -20.80 -7.20
N ALA A 307 3.41 -20.01 -6.14
CA ALA A 307 3.09 -20.48 -4.80
C ALA A 307 1.95 -19.66 -4.19
N THR A 308 1.16 -20.30 -3.34
CA THR A 308 0.03 -19.68 -2.65
C THR A 308 0.06 -20.04 -1.18
N LEU A 309 -0.19 -19.07 -0.31
CA LEU A 309 -0.27 -19.22 1.13
C LEU A 309 -1.55 -18.55 1.63
N ASN A 310 -2.40 -19.35 2.30
CA ASN A 310 -3.59 -18.83 2.97
C ASN A 310 -3.21 -18.33 4.36
N LEU A 311 -3.63 -17.12 4.68
CA LEU A 311 -3.51 -16.49 5.98
C LEU A 311 -4.90 -16.33 6.62
N PRO A 312 -4.99 -16.06 7.94
CA PRO A 312 -6.25 -15.84 8.65
C PRO A 312 -7.14 -14.74 8.04
N LYS A 313 -8.45 -14.75 8.36
CA LYS A 313 -9.46 -13.80 7.84
C LYS A 313 -9.45 -13.66 6.31
N SER A 314 -9.25 -14.77 5.61
CA SER A 314 -9.39 -14.86 4.15
C SER A 314 -8.39 -13.99 3.38
N VAL A 315 -7.17 -13.85 3.89
CA VAL A 315 -6.06 -13.21 3.18
C VAL A 315 -5.28 -14.29 2.43
N LEU A 316 -5.02 -14.08 1.14
CA LEU A 316 -4.23 -14.98 0.30
C LEU A 316 -2.95 -14.26 -0.14
N ILE A 317 -1.80 -14.83 0.19
CA ILE A 317 -0.52 -14.44 -0.41
C ILE A 317 -0.28 -15.33 -1.63
N ARG A 318 -0.01 -14.72 -2.77
CA ARG A 318 0.20 -15.40 -4.04
C ARG A 318 1.47 -14.88 -4.70
N ARG A 319 2.38 -15.78 -5.02
CA ARG A 319 3.52 -15.52 -5.90
C ARG A 319 3.19 -15.95 -7.32
N THR A 320 3.47 -15.09 -8.28
CA THR A 320 3.42 -15.37 -9.72
C THR A 320 4.68 -14.80 -10.36
N TYR A 321 5.65 -15.68 -10.61
CA TYR A 321 7.01 -15.35 -11.05
C TYR A 321 7.66 -14.31 -10.12
N ASP A 322 7.91 -13.11 -10.63
CA ASP A 322 8.57 -11.99 -9.93
C ASP A 322 7.56 -11.08 -9.21
N GLN A 323 6.30 -11.46 -9.11
CA GLN A 323 5.25 -10.67 -8.48
C GLN A 323 4.68 -11.40 -7.27
N LEU A 324 4.55 -10.69 -6.15
CA LEU A 324 3.84 -11.13 -4.96
C LEU A 324 2.58 -10.28 -4.80
N GLU A 325 1.44 -10.94 -4.66
CA GLU A 325 0.15 -10.31 -4.42
C GLU A 325 -0.40 -10.78 -3.07
N ALA A 326 -0.89 -9.85 -2.26
CA ALA A 326 -1.66 -10.17 -1.07
C ALA A 326 -3.09 -9.70 -1.28
N LEU A 327 -4.03 -10.64 -1.31
CA LEU A 327 -5.42 -10.41 -1.73
C LEU A 327 -6.39 -10.76 -0.61
N PHE A 328 -7.44 -9.98 -0.48
CA PHE A 328 -8.63 -10.41 0.27
C PHE A 328 -9.39 -11.41 -0.60
N TYR A 329 -9.22 -12.69 -0.28
CA TYR A 329 -9.75 -13.80 -1.05
C TYR A 329 -11.11 -14.23 -0.53
N LYS A 330 -12.17 -13.99 -1.31
CA LYS A 330 -13.40 -14.79 -1.18
C LYS A 330 -13.22 -16.06 -1.98
N LYS A 331 -13.43 -17.22 -1.34
CA LYS A 331 -13.36 -18.53 -2.00
C LYS A 331 -14.54 -18.66 -2.98
N GLU A 332 -14.36 -18.20 -4.21
CA GLU A 332 -15.31 -18.51 -5.28
C GLU A 332 -15.15 -19.99 -5.69
N ALA A 333 -16.28 -20.69 -5.79
CA ALA A 333 -16.33 -22.05 -6.29
C ALA A 333 -15.80 -22.10 -7.74
N LYS A 334 -15.15 -23.21 -8.11
CA LYS A 334 -14.79 -23.45 -9.52
C LYS A 334 -16.09 -23.41 -10.35
N LYS A 335 -16.22 -22.41 -11.23
CA LYS A 335 -17.33 -22.35 -12.18
C LYS A 335 -17.05 -23.36 -13.29
N GLU A 336 -17.58 -24.56 -13.14
CA GLU A 336 -17.64 -25.53 -14.22
C GLU A 336 -18.61 -25.03 -15.30
N PHE A 337 -18.23 -25.19 -16.56
CA PHE A 337 -19.04 -24.86 -17.71
C PHE A 337 -18.91 -25.94 -18.78
N TYR A 338 -20.03 -26.20 -19.44
CA TYR A 338 -20.16 -27.14 -20.53
C TYR A 338 -21.22 -26.60 -21.50
N TYR A 339 -20.82 -26.31 -22.72
CA TYR A 339 -21.71 -25.80 -23.77
C TYR A 339 -21.57 -26.65 -25.02
N GLN A 340 -22.68 -26.96 -25.69
CA GLN A 340 -22.70 -27.59 -26.99
C GLN A 340 -23.00 -26.54 -28.05
N ILE A 341 -22.17 -26.47 -29.10
CA ILE A 341 -22.33 -25.53 -30.21
C ILE A 341 -22.53 -26.30 -31.52
N ALA A 342 -23.63 -26.01 -32.21
CA ALA A 342 -23.95 -26.56 -33.51
C ALA A 342 -23.59 -25.56 -34.64
N PRO A 343 -23.57 -26.00 -35.91
CA PRO A 343 -23.29 -25.10 -37.00
C PRO A 343 -24.33 -23.98 -37.10
N ASN A 344 -23.85 -22.74 -37.23
CA ASN A 344 -24.63 -21.50 -37.23
C ASN A 344 -25.10 -20.99 -35.86
N ASP A 345 -24.65 -21.60 -34.77
CA ASP A 345 -24.92 -21.12 -33.42
C ASP A 345 -24.00 -19.98 -32.98
N ARG A 346 -24.49 -19.27 -31.97
CA ARG A 346 -23.73 -18.30 -31.17
C ARG A 346 -23.96 -18.61 -29.70
N ILE A 347 -22.88 -18.84 -28.96
CA ILE A 347 -22.91 -19.07 -27.51
C ILE A 347 -22.25 -17.88 -26.83
N GLU A 348 -22.92 -17.36 -25.81
CA GLU A 348 -22.36 -16.36 -24.91
C GLU A 348 -22.17 -17.02 -23.54
N MET A 349 -20.93 -17.02 -23.07
CA MET A 349 -20.53 -17.61 -21.80
C MET A 349 -20.75 -16.63 -20.64
N LEU A 350 -20.82 -17.17 -19.42
CA LEU A 350 -20.96 -16.38 -18.19
C LEU A 350 -19.83 -15.36 -17.97
N ASP A 351 -18.65 -15.57 -18.57
CA ASP A 351 -17.51 -14.64 -18.51
C ASP A 351 -17.57 -13.54 -19.59
N GLY A 352 -18.67 -13.46 -20.34
CA GLY A 352 -18.88 -12.52 -21.44
C GLY A 352 -18.18 -12.91 -22.74
N SER A 353 -17.49 -14.05 -22.79
CA SER A 353 -16.88 -14.54 -24.02
C SER A 353 -17.93 -15.12 -24.97
N VAL A 354 -17.73 -14.91 -26.27
CA VAL A 354 -18.67 -15.31 -27.31
C VAL A 354 -17.99 -16.27 -28.28
N PHE A 355 -18.65 -17.40 -28.51
CA PHE A 355 -18.31 -18.35 -29.55
C PHE A 355 -19.32 -18.27 -30.68
N LYS A 356 -18.85 -18.19 -31.92
CA LYS A 356 -19.69 -18.23 -33.12
C LYS A 356 -19.19 -19.34 -34.03
N MET A 357 -20.08 -20.24 -34.41
CA MET A 357 -19.79 -21.26 -35.40
C MET A 357 -20.62 -20.97 -36.66
N ARG A 358 -20.00 -21.06 -37.83
CA ARG A 358 -20.67 -20.90 -39.13
C ARG A 358 -20.31 -22.06 -40.03
N GLN A 359 -21.29 -22.59 -40.73
CA GLN A 359 -21.09 -23.56 -41.78
C GLN A 359 -20.96 -22.84 -43.12
N LYS A 360 -19.95 -23.19 -43.92
CA LYS A 360 -19.83 -22.69 -45.29
C LYS A 360 -19.48 -23.82 -46.25
N SER A 361 -20.11 -23.79 -47.43
CA SER A 361 -19.87 -24.73 -48.53
C SER A 361 -18.56 -24.43 -49.28
N SER A 362 -18.07 -23.19 -49.17
CA SER A 362 -16.77 -22.75 -49.69
C SER A 362 -16.20 -21.65 -48.78
N VAL A 363 -14.91 -21.75 -48.46
CA VAL A 363 -14.19 -20.78 -47.63
C VAL A 363 -12.99 -20.26 -48.40
N VAL A 364 -12.95 -18.95 -48.60
CA VAL A 364 -11.90 -18.27 -49.39
C VAL A 364 -11.00 -17.39 -48.51
N GLN A 365 -11.38 -17.18 -47.25
CA GLN A 365 -10.70 -16.31 -46.29
C GLN A 365 -10.28 -17.11 -45.05
N THR A 366 -9.20 -16.68 -44.39
CA THR A 366 -8.76 -17.26 -43.12
C THR A 366 -9.73 -16.93 -41.99
N ALA A 367 -9.70 -17.70 -40.89
CA ALA A 367 -10.63 -17.52 -39.79
C ALA A 367 -10.44 -16.22 -38.97
N GLY A 368 -9.31 -15.53 -39.15
CA GLY A 368 -8.87 -14.36 -38.36
C GLY A 368 -7.84 -14.74 -37.29
N LEU A 369 -7.42 -13.77 -36.45
CA LEU A 369 -6.44 -13.97 -35.37
C LEU A 369 -6.94 -14.91 -34.25
N ASP A 370 -8.24 -14.89 -33.93
CA ASP A 370 -8.87 -15.74 -32.89
C ASP A 370 -9.99 -16.63 -33.48
N GLY A 371 -9.65 -17.44 -34.48
CA GLY A 371 -10.58 -18.41 -35.06
C GLY A 371 -9.89 -19.60 -35.71
N ILE A 372 -10.65 -20.69 -35.88
CA ILE A 372 -10.20 -21.92 -36.52
C ILE A 372 -11.13 -22.32 -37.67
N ILE A 373 -10.59 -23.10 -38.60
CA ILE A 373 -11.35 -23.76 -39.67
C ILE A 373 -11.22 -25.27 -39.47
N LEU A 374 -12.34 -25.97 -39.51
CA LEU A 374 -12.43 -27.42 -39.37
C LEU A 374 -13.05 -28.00 -40.65
N ASP A 375 -12.54 -29.16 -41.09
CA ASP A 375 -13.16 -29.95 -42.16
C ASP A 375 -14.45 -30.58 -41.59
N ALA A 376 -15.59 -30.37 -42.26
CA ALA A 376 -16.88 -30.79 -41.75
C ALA A 376 -17.03 -32.30 -41.62
N ASP A 377 -16.28 -33.06 -42.43
CA ASP A 377 -16.32 -34.54 -42.45
C ASP A 377 -15.34 -35.17 -41.44
N ALA A 378 -14.42 -34.36 -40.88
CA ALA A 378 -13.38 -34.83 -39.96
C ALA A 378 -13.71 -34.63 -38.48
N VAL A 379 -14.86 -34.01 -38.15
CA VAL A 379 -15.26 -33.67 -36.77
C VAL A 379 -16.67 -34.14 -36.46
N SER A 380 -16.86 -34.67 -35.25
CA SER A 380 -18.15 -35.13 -34.73
C SER A 380 -18.91 -33.99 -34.04
N LEU A 381 -20.18 -33.78 -34.39
CA LEU A 381 -21.04 -32.71 -33.83
C LEU A 381 -21.97 -33.22 -32.72
N PRO A 382 -22.45 -32.34 -31.81
CA PRO A 382 -22.09 -30.93 -31.67
C PRO A 382 -20.66 -30.76 -31.14
N LEU A 383 -20.03 -29.61 -31.41
CA LEU A 383 -18.76 -29.31 -30.75
C LEU A 383 -19.03 -28.92 -29.29
N VAL A 384 -18.09 -29.22 -28.41
CA VAL A 384 -18.23 -29.00 -26.97
C VAL A 384 -17.23 -27.97 -26.50
N ILE A 385 -17.68 -26.98 -25.72
CA ILE A 385 -16.86 -25.98 -25.05
C ILE A 385 -16.93 -26.26 -23.56
N ARG A 386 -15.81 -26.66 -22.95
CA ARG A 386 -15.76 -27.04 -21.53
C ARG A 386 -14.48 -26.59 -20.82
N ASN A 387 -14.44 -26.68 -19.50
CA ASN A 387 -13.18 -26.61 -18.76
C ASN A 387 -12.26 -27.79 -19.14
N ARG A 388 -10.97 -27.65 -18.85
CA ARG A 388 -10.02 -28.77 -18.94
C ARG A 388 -10.37 -29.89 -17.96
N MET A 389 -10.11 -31.12 -18.36
CA MET A 389 -10.25 -32.32 -17.53
C MET A 389 -8.88 -32.94 -17.24
N PRO A 390 -8.69 -33.58 -16.07
CA PRO A 390 -7.49 -34.35 -15.78
C PRO A 390 -7.23 -35.40 -16.87
N GLY A 391 -6.03 -35.41 -17.44
CA GLY A 391 -5.64 -36.37 -18.48
C GLY A 391 -5.85 -35.89 -19.92
N ASP A 392 -6.46 -34.73 -20.14
CA ASP A 392 -6.63 -34.12 -21.47
C ASP A 392 -5.31 -34.08 -22.27
N LYS A 393 -5.35 -34.60 -23.50
CA LYS A 393 -4.25 -34.62 -24.46
C LYS A 393 -4.70 -34.03 -25.79
N MET A 394 -3.84 -33.22 -26.39
CA MET A 394 -4.07 -32.62 -27.71
C MET A 394 -3.01 -33.09 -28.70
N THR A 395 -3.42 -33.45 -29.91
CA THR A 395 -2.52 -33.75 -31.02
C THR A 395 -2.13 -32.44 -31.71
N LEU A 396 -0.84 -32.11 -31.73
CA LEU A 396 -0.36 -30.80 -32.18
C LEU A 396 -0.27 -30.71 -33.70
N LYS A 397 -0.59 -29.52 -34.24
CA LYS A 397 -0.43 -29.19 -35.66
C LYS A 397 1.05 -29.22 -36.07
N GLY A 398 1.39 -30.00 -37.09
CA GLY A 398 2.72 -30.02 -37.73
C GLY A 398 3.75 -31.02 -37.18
N THR A 399 3.59 -31.55 -35.96
CA THR A 399 4.58 -32.45 -35.34
C THR A 399 4.11 -33.89 -35.11
N GLY A 400 2.85 -34.22 -35.40
CA GLY A 400 2.28 -35.58 -35.27
C GLY A 400 2.19 -36.15 -33.84
N GLY A 401 2.84 -35.52 -32.87
CA GLY A 401 2.87 -35.94 -31.46
C GLY A 401 1.66 -35.47 -30.65
N THR A 402 1.35 -36.23 -29.60
CA THR A 402 0.34 -35.85 -28.59
C THR A 402 1.02 -35.22 -27.38
N LYS A 403 0.42 -34.15 -26.82
CA LYS A 403 0.92 -33.48 -25.61
C LYS A 403 -0.21 -33.27 -24.60
N LYS A 404 0.09 -33.43 -23.31
CA LYS A 404 -0.89 -33.17 -22.24
C LYS A 404 -1.19 -31.68 -22.17
N LEU A 405 -2.46 -31.33 -21.94
CA LEU A 405 -2.89 -29.93 -21.87
C LEU A 405 -2.21 -29.14 -20.74
N LYS A 406 -1.88 -29.83 -19.63
CA LYS A 406 -1.07 -29.29 -18.53
C LYS A 406 0.26 -28.73 -19.03
N ASP A 407 0.96 -29.48 -19.87
CA ASP A 407 2.30 -29.12 -20.34
C ASP A 407 2.21 -28.01 -21.39
N ILE A 408 1.17 -28.03 -22.24
CA ILE A 408 0.87 -26.93 -23.18
C ILE A 408 0.68 -25.60 -22.43
N PHE A 409 -0.04 -25.61 -21.30
CA PHE A 409 -0.23 -24.40 -20.48
C PHE A 409 1.02 -23.93 -19.74
N ILE A 410 1.92 -24.85 -19.38
CA ILE A 410 3.21 -24.52 -18.76
C ILE A 410 4.10 -23.82 -19.79
N ASP A 411 4.22 -24.39 -21.00
CA ASP A 411 5.02 -23.79 -22.08
C ASP A 411 4.52 -22.41 -22.47
N ALA A 412 3.20 -22.24 -22.53
CA ALA A 412 2.54 -20.97 -22.80
C ALA A 412 2.58 -19.99 -21.60
N LYS A 413 3.27 -20.36 -20.50
CA LYS A 413 3.43 -19.57 -19.26
C LYS A 413 2.10 -19.09 -18.66
N ILE A 414 1.04 -19.88 -18.79
CA ILE A 414 -0.28 -19.54 -18.28
C ILE A 414 -0.33 -19.78 -16.77
N PRO A 415 -0.71 -18.78 -15.95
CA PRO A 415 -0.86 -18.94 -14.50
C PRO A 415 -1.86 -20.03 -14.11
N GLN A 416 -1.56 -20.79 -13.04
CA GLN A 416 -2.37 -21.96 -12.64
C GLN A 416 -3.86 -21.64 -12.42
N PHE A 417 -4.17 -20.49 -11.83
CA PHE A 417 -5.55 -20.09 -11.54
C PHE A 417 -6.38 -19.81 -12.81
N LEU A 418 -5.73 -19.41 -13.92
CA LEU A 418 -6.41 -19.21 -15.20
C LEU A 418 -6.63 -20.51 -15.95
N ARG A 419 -5.76 -21.52 -15.76
CA ARG A 419 -5.82 -22.79 -16.51
C ARG A 419 -7.15 -23.52 -16.38
N ASP A 420 -7.77 -23.47 -15.20
CA ASP A 420 -9.05 -24.12 -14.95
C ASP A 420 -10.23 -23.32 -15.53
N THR A 421 -10.03 -22.06 -15.91
CA THR A 421 -11.06 -21.16 -16.47
C THR A 421 -11.04 -21.07 -18.01
N LEU A 422 -9.98 -21.57 -18.65
CA LEU A 422 -9.84 -21.49 -20.10
C LEU A 422 -10.78 -22.48 -20.81
N PRO A 423 -11.48 -22.04 -21.87
CA PRO A 423 -12.32 -22.93 -22.66
C PRO A 423 -11.47 -23.89 -23.50
N VAL A 424 -11.84 -25.17 -23.48
CA VAL A 424 -11.28 -26.23 -24.32
C VAL A 424 -12.39 -26.68 -25.28
N ILE A 425 -12.09 -26.64 -26.58
CA ILE A 425 -13.04 -27.03 -27.63
C ILE A 425 -12.73 -28.46 -28.04
N THR A 426 -13.73 -29.33 -27.96
CA THR A 426 -13.64 -30.71 -28.43
C THR A 426 -14.71 -31.02 -29.48
N ASP A 427 -14.51 -32.07 -30.26
CA ASP A 427 -15.63 -32.73 -30.94
C ASP A 427 -16.49 -33.51 -29.93
N ASN A 428 -17.59 -34.07 -30.41
CA ASN A 428 -18.48 -34.88 -29.57
C ASN A 428 -17.84 -36.19 -29.08
N ASP A 429 -16.76 -36.65 -29.71
CA ASP A 429 -15.99 -37.83 -29.31
C ASP A 429 -14.92 -37.50 -28.24
N GLY A 430 -14.79 -36.22 -27.86
CA GLY A 430 -13.83 -35.75 -26.87
C GLY A 430 -12.43 -35.43 -27.41
N LYS A 431 -12.23 -35.43 -28.73
CA LYS A 431 -10.96 -35.01 -29.36
C LYS A 431 -10.80 -33.50 -29.23
N ILE A 432 -9.69 -33.05 -28.65
CA ILE A 432 -9.41 -31.63 -28.47
C ILE A 432 -9.03 -31.00 -29.81
N LEU A 433 -9.87 -30.08 -30.27
CA LEU A 433 -9.72 -29.39 -31.54
C LEU A 433 -8.93 -28.08 -31.37
N TRP A 434 -9.17 -27.36 -30.27
CA TRP A 434 -8.60 -26.02 -30.08
C TRP A 434 -8.67 -25.56 -28.61
N VAL A 435 -7.63 -24.84 -28.19
CA VAL A 435 -7.69 -23.98 -27.00
C VAL A 435 -7.47 -22.53 -27.43
N PRO A 436 -8.49 -21.66 -27.33
CA PRO A 436 -8.43 -20.30 -27.87
C PRO A 436 -7.28 -19.48 -27.30
N SER A 437 -6.61 -18.74 -28.18
CA SER A 437 -5.45 -17.89 -27.88
C SER A 437 -4.26 -18.64 -27.23
N VAL A 438 -4.27 -19.97 -27.23
CA VAL A 438 -3.19 -20.80 -26.67
C VAL A 438 -2.61 -21.75 -27.72
N LYS A 439 -3.43 -22.65 -28.29
CA LYS A 439 -2.91 -23.66 -29.22
C LYS A 439 -3.98 -24.30 -30.11
N GLU A 440 -3.62 -24.52 -31.38
CA GLU A 440 -4.39 -25.27 -32.37
C GLU A 440 -3.98 -26.76 -32.43
N SER A 441 -4.96 -27.65 -32.65
CA SER A 441 -4.70 -29.06 -32.92
C SER A 441 -4.38 -29.32 -34.41
N CYS A 442 -4.00 -30.56 -34.73
CA CYS A 442 -3.81 -31.02 -36.11
C CYS A 442 -5.09 -31.04 -36.97
N TYR A 443 -6.27 -30.95 -36.35
CA TYR A 443 -7.55 -30.94 -37.06
C TYR A 443 -7.92 -29.57 -37.65
N VAL A 444 -7.14 -28.52 -37.34
CA VAL A 444 -7.34 -27.19 -37.90
C VAL A 444 -6.77 -27.11 -39.31
N VAL A 445 -7.65 -26.95 -40.30
CA VAL A 445 -7.33 -26.98 -41.74
C VAL A 445 -7.23 -25.58 -42.34
N LYS A 446 -6.75 -25.51 -43.59
CA LYS A 446 -6.75 -24.27 -44.40
C LYS A 446 -8.11 -24.09 -45.12
N PRO A 447 -8.46 -22.86 -45.54
CA PRO A 447 -9.64 -22.61 -46.36
C PRO A 447 -9.68 -23.49 -47.62
N SER A 448 -10.85 -24.03 -47.96
CA SER A 448 -11.08 -24.80 -49.19
C SER A 448 -12.34 -24.32 -49.93
N ARG A 449 -12.27 -24.30 -51.27
CA ARG A 449 -13.41 -23.98 -52.14
C ARG A 449 -14.29 -25.19 -52.48
N GLU A 450 -13.77 -26.39 -52.27
CA GLU A 450 -14.36 -27.65 -52.75
C GLU A 450 -14.94 -28.50 -51.61
N LYS A 451 -14.68 -28.11 -50.35
CA LYS A 451 -15.11 -28.85 -49.18
C LYS A 451 -15.98 -28.01 -48.26
N LYS A 452 -16.95 -28.67 -47.65
CA LYS A 452 -17.76 -28.10 -46.58
C LYS A 452 -16.89 -27.91 -45.34
N GLN A 453 -16.89 -26.71 -44.77
CA GLN A 453 -16.05 -26.38 -43.62
C GLN A 453 -16.83 -25.63 -42.54
N TYR A 454 -16.40 -25.83 -41.29
CA TYR A 454 -16.87 -25.06 -40.14
C TYR A 454 -15.86 -23.99 -39.78
N ILE A 455 -16.34 -22.76 -39.64
CA ILE A 455 -15.55 -21.64 -39.14
C ILE A 455 -16.01 -21.34 -37.72
N MET A 456 -15.13 -21.52 -36.76
CA MET A 456 -15.39 -21.18 -35.35
C MET A 456 -14.56 -19.97 -34.96
N ARG A 457 -15.21 -18.97 -34.38
CA ARG A 457 -14.58 -17.76 -33.87
C ARG A 457 -14.80 -17.63 -32.38
N TYR A 458 -13.76 -17.23 -31.68
CA TYR A 458 -13.79 -16.86 -30.28
C TYR A 458 -13.56 -15.37 -30.16
N SER A 459 -14.41 -14.69 -29.41
CA SER A 459 -14.16 -13.33 -28.99
C SER A 459 -14.36 -13.26 -27.49
N LYS A 460 -13.28 -13.06 -26.76
CA LYS A 460 -13.36 -12.75 -25.34
C LYS A 460 -13.57 -11.25 -25.20
N ASN A 461 -14.78 -10.82 -24.86
CA ASN A 461 -14.89 -9.57 -24.14
C ASN A 461 -14.21 -9.82 -22.79
N LEU A 462 -13.04 -9.23 -22.56
CA LEU A 462 -12.35 -9.28 -21.29
C LEU A 462 -13.17 -8.51 -20.25
N GLY A 463 -14.25 -9.12 -19.79
CA GLY A 463 -15.14 -8.66 -18.74
C GLY A 463 -16.02 -7.47 -19.14
N GLY A 464 -17.15 -7.38 -18.44
CA GLY A 464 -17.67 -6.09 -17.99
C GLY A 464 -16.64 -5.38 -17.11
N LYS A 465 -15.54 -4.94 -17.69
CA LYS A 465 -14.92 -3.69 -17.29
C LYS A 465 -15.56 -2.62 -18.15
N LYS A 466 -15.92 -1.49 -17.55
CA LYS A 466 -15.94 -0.23 -18.30
C LYS A 466 -14.60 -0.20 -19.05
N SER A 467 -14.63 -0.46 -20.35
CA SER A 467 -13.50 -0.17 -21.20
C SER A 467 -13.27 1.32 -21.05
N MET A 468 -12.02 1.78 -20.99
CA MET A 468 -11.73 3.22 -21.04
C MET A 468 -12.40 3.88 -22.27
N HIS A 469 -12.65 3.10 -23.33
CA HIS A 469 -13.42 3.50 -24.50
C HIS A 469 -14.92 3.74 -24.21
N ASN A 470 -15.52 3.08 -23.22
CA ASN A 470 -16.93 3.24 -22.83
C ASN A 470 -17.19 4.53 -22.04
N ASP A 471 -16.15 5.12 -21.47
CA ASP A 471 -16.21 6.39 -20.73
C ASP A 471 -16.16 7.60 -21.69
N ILE A 472 -15.88 7.35 -22.98
CA ILE A 472 -15.83 8.36 -24.03
C ILE A 472 -17.24 8.56 -24.61
N GLN A 473 -17.71 9.80 -24.61
CA GLN A 473 -18.99 10.21 -25.18
C GLN A 473 -18.95 10.18 -26.70
N LYS A 474 -17.90 10.76 -27.29
CA LYS A 474 -17.63 10.78 -28.74
C LYS A 474 -16.12 10.91 -28.97
N VAL A 475 -15.65 10.32 -30.07
CA VAL A 475 -14.27 10.55 -30.56
C VAL A 475 -14.26 11.86 -31.35
N LEU A 476 -13.36 12.78 -31.01
CA LEU A 476 -13.18 14.05 -31.74
C LEU A 476 -12.19 13.90 -32.88
N PHE A 477 -11.06 13.25 -32.62
CA PHE A 477 -10.02 12.99 -33.61
C PHE A 477 -9.52 11.56 -33.47
N SER A 478 -9.58 10.82 -34.56
CA SER A 478 -9.01 9.48 -34.67
C SER A 478 -7.49 9.51 -34.66
N GLU A 479 -6.87 8.35 -34.40
CA GLU A 479 -5.41 8.17 -34.47
C GLU A 479 -4.85 8.61 -35.84
N GLU A 480 -5.55 8.29 -36.92
CA GLU A 480 -5.14 8.63 -38.28
C GLU A 480 -5.13 10.14 -38.53
N GLU A 481 -6.18 10.85 -38.09
CA GLU A 481 -6.28 12.31 -38.21
C GLU A 481 -5.17 13.01 -37.41
N ILE A 482 -4.91 12.55 -36.20
CA ILE A 482 -3.83 13.07 -35.35
C ILE A 482 -2.48 12.88 -36.04
N GLN A 483 -2.19 11.67 -36.52
CA GLN A 483 -0.92 11.36 -37.19
C GLN A 483 -0.75 12.14 -38.50
N ASN A 484 -1.83 12.41 -39.23
CA ASN A 484 -1.80 13.26 -40.42
C ASN A 484 -1.44 14.70 -40.04
N LYS A 485 -2.09 15.26 -39.01
CA LYS A 485 -1.82 16.64 -38.57
C LYS A 485 -0.40 16.82 -38.03
N ILE A 486 0.12 15.84 -37.29
CA ILE A 486 1.51 15.85 -36.81
C ILE A 486 2.50 15.85 -37.97
N ARG A 487 2.21 15.15 -39.08
CA ARG A 487 3.06 15.18 -40.28
C ARG A 487 3.07 16.56 -40.95
N GLU A 488 1.93 17.25 -40.99
CA GLU A 488 1.86 18.64 -41.47
C GLU A 488 2.72 19.56 -40.61
N LEU A 489 2.50 19.56 -39.28
CA LEU A 489 3.26 20.38 -38.33
C LEU A 489 4.76 20.09 -38.35
N GLY A 490 5.14 18.81 -38.44
CA GLY A 490 6.54 18.41 -38.56
C GLY A 490 7.22 18.99 -39.80
N THR A 491 6.49 19.08 -40.92
CA THR A 491 7.00 19.68 -42.17
C THR A 491 7.17 21.19 -42.04
N GLU A 492 6.21 21.88 -41.43
CA GLU A 492 6.28 23.32 -41.16
C GLU A 492 7.47 23.65 -40.24
N LEU A 493 7.62 22.91 -39.15
CA LEU A 493 8.71 23.10 -38.19
C LEU A 493 10.08 22.71 -38.75
N THR A 494 10.14 21.73 -39.66
CA THR A 494 11.37 21.41 -40.40
C THR A 494 11.84 22.62 -41.19
N THR A 495 10.90 23.32 -41.86
CA THR A 495 11.19 24.52 -42.64
C THR A 495 11.61 25.69 -41.73
N GLU A 496 10.90 25.90 -40.62
CA GLU A 496 11.22 26.97 -39.65
C GLU A 496 12.64 26.84 -39.07
N TYR A 497 13.06 25.61 -38.76
CA TYR A 497 14.34 25.31 -38.13
C TYR A 497 15.38 24.74 -39.10
N GLU A 498 15.23 24.99 -40.40
CA GLU A 498 16.17 24.52 -41.42
C GLU A 498 17.58 25.05 -41.13
N GLY A 499 18.55 24.14 -41.04
CA GLY A 499 19.95 24.47 -40.73
C GLY A 499 20.20 24.95 -39.28
N ARG A 500 19.23 24.83 -38.38
CA ARG A 500 19.34 25.19 -36.95
C ARG A 500 19.32 23.94 -36.06
N ASN A 501 19.49 24.14 -34.74
CA ASN A 501 19.44 23.07 -33.73
C ASN A 501 18.59 23.48 -32.52
N PRO A 502 17.25 23.53 -32.65
CA PRO A 502 16.38 23.96 -31.58
C PRO A 502 16.41 23.02 -30.36
N LEU A 503 16.15 23.57 -29.18
CA LEU A 503 15.83 22.80 -27.98
C LEU A 503 14.31 22.62 -27.91
N VAL A 504 13.85 21.38 -28.06
CA VAL A 504 12.44 20.99 -27.97
C VAL A 504 12.13 20.66 -26.52
N VAL A 505 11.28 21.46 -25.90
CA VAL A 505 10.90 21.34 -24.49
C VAL A 505 9.48 20.81 -24.38
N GLY A 506 9.35 19.56 -23.91
CA GLY A 506 8.05 18.98 -23.57
C GLY A 506 7.59 19.45 -22.21
N VAL A 507 6.40 20.05 -22.14
CA VAL A 507 5.81 20.53 -20.91
C VAL A 507 4.85 19.46 -20.38
N LEU A 508 5.08 19.02 -19.15
CA LEU A 508 4.30 17.99 -18.46
C LEU A 508 4.34 16.61 -19.13
N LYS A 509 3.70 15.64 -18.47
CA LYS A 509 3.55 14.27 -18.99
C LYS A 509 2.61 14.21 -20.20
N GLY A 510 1.68 15.15 -20.31
CA GLY A 510 0.63 15.18 -21.32
C GLY A 510 1.16 15.39 -22.74
N ALA A 511 2.13 16.30 -22.91
CA ALA A 511 2.74 16.59 -24.20
C ALA A 511 3.62 15.46 -24.75
N THR A 512 3.99 14.46 -23.94
CA THR A 512 5.00 13.45 -24.32
C THR A 512 4.62 12.67 -25.59
N PRO A 513 3.41 12.09 -25.74
CA PRO A 513 3.05 11.38 -26.98
C PRO A 513 3.14 12.27 -28.22
N PHE A 514 2.56 13.47 -28.14
CA PHE A 514 2.59 14.45 -29.23
C PHE A 514 4.02 14.87 -29.60
N MET A 515 4.82 15.27 -28.62
CA MET A 515 6.22 15.64 -28.80
C MET A 515 7.02 14.52 -29.46
N THR A 516 6.88 13.28 -28.99
CA THR A 516 7.64 12.15 -29.53
C THR A 516 7.28 11.82 -30.97
N ASP A 517 6.03 11.98 -31.36
CA ASP A 517 5.61 11.75 -32.75
C ASP A 517 5.95 12.94 -33.65
N LEU A 518 5.85 14.18 -33.14
CA LEU A 518 6.24 15.41 -33.84
C LEU A 518 7.74 15.40 -34.19
N MET A 519 8.61 15.11 -33.22
CA MET A 519 10.05 15.06 -33.43
C MET A 519 10.45 14.02 -34.50
N LYS A 520 9.74 12.89 -34.60
CA LYS A 520 9.98 11.88 -35.67
C LYS A 520 9.61 12.38 -37.07
N ARG A 521 8.89 13.51 -37.18
CA ARG A 521 8.48 14.15 -38.45
C ARG A 521 9.22 15.44 -38.73
N MET A 522 10.12 15.86 -37.82
CA MET A 522 10.99 17.01 -38.03
C MET A 522 12.33 16.54 -38.59
N ASP A 523 12.64 16.91 -39.83
CA ASP A 523 13.92 16.57 -40.48
C ASP A 523 14.96 17.67 -40.24
N THR A 524 15.34 17.85 -38.97
CA THR A 524 16.37 18.80 -38.55
C THR A 524 17.11 18.27 -37.31
N TYR A 525 18.31 18.79 -37.04
CA TYR A 525 18.98 18.51 -35.77
C TYR A 525 18.21 19.16 -34.64
N LEU A 526 18.02 18.44 -33.53
CA LEU A 526 17.34 18.97 -32.36
C LEU A 526 17.88 18.32 -31.08
N GLU A 527 17.63 18.97 -29.96
CA GLU A 527 17.85 18.45 -28.62
C GLU A 527 16.51 18.43 -27.87
N MET A 528 16.32 17.47 -26.96
CA MET A 528 15.08 17.34 -26.20
C MET A 528 15.32 17.51 -24.71
N ASP A 529 14.42 18.23 -24.04
CA ASP A 529 14.36 18.30 -22.58
C ASP A 529 12.90 18.41 -22.12
N PHE A 530 12.67 18.30 -20.81
CA PHE A 530 11.33 18.35 -20.23
C PHE A 530 11.26 19.28 -19.03
N MET A 531 10.14 19.99 -18.91
CA MET A 531 9.84 20.84 -17.77
C MET A 531 8.50 20.46 -17.14
N ASP A 532 8.41 20.54 -15.81
CA ASP A 532 7.18 20.27 -15.06
C ASP A 532 6.91 21.41 -14.08
N VAL A 533 5.70 21.93 -14.11
CA VAL A 533 5.24 23.10 -13.33
C VAL A 533 3.86 22.82 -12.74
N SER A 534 3.66 23.12 -11.46
CA SER A 534 2.35 23.05 -10.81
C SER A 534 1.78 24.44 -10.53
N SER A 535 0.50 24.62 -10.82
CA SER A 535 -0.29 25.74 -10.33
C SER A 535 -0.90 25.43 -8.96
N TYR A 536 -0.81 26.34 -7.99
CA TYR A 536 -1.55 26.19 -6.73
C TYR A 536 -3.07 26.22 -6.98
N GLY A 537 -3.79 25.22 -6.47
CA GLY A 537 -5.26 25.25 -6.30
C GLY A 537 -5.98 23.98 -6.78
N ASN A 538 -6.42 23.16 -5.83
CA ASN A 538 -7.30 21.99 -6.06
C ASN A 538 -8.79 22.41 -6.15
N GLY A 539 -9.08 23.58 -6.73
CA GLY A 539 -10.42 24.15 -6.85
C GLY A 539 -10.48 25.17 -7.98
N MET A 540 -11.64 25.34 -8.60
CA MET A 540 -11.94 26.07 -9.86
C MET A 540 -11.48 27.54 -10.01
N VAL A 541 -10.55 28.06 -9.21
CA VAL A 541 -9.89 29.36 -9.42
C VAL A 541 -8.42 29.26 -8.98
N SER A 542 -7.47 29.34 -9.92
CA SER A 542 -6.02 29.24 -9.63
C SER A 542 -5.45 30.55 -9.08
N SER A 543 -4.64 30.45 -8.02
CA SER A 543 -4.09 31.56 -7.23
C SER A 543 -2.81 32.21 -7.80
N GLY A 544 -2.55 32.08 -9.10
CA GLY A 544 -1.51 32.83 -9.83
C GLY A 544 -0.04 32.45 -9.59
N GLU A 545 0.31 31.75 -8.51
CA GLU A 545 1.69 31.28 -8.28
C GLU A 545 1.96 29.91 -8.92
N VAL A 546 2.92 29.86 -9.85
CA VAL A 546 3.40 28.65 -10.54
C VAL A 546 4.70 28.18 -9.88
N LYS A 547 4.77 26.90 -9.49
CA LYS A 547 5.95 26.26 -8.90
C LYS A 547 6.60 25.32 -9.91
N ILE A 548 7.91 25.44 -10.13
CA ILE A 548 8.68 24.49 -10.92
C ILE A 548 8.88 23.21 -10.09
N ILE A 549 8.33 22.08 -10.57
CA ILE A 549 8.53 20.74 -9.99
C ILE A 549 9.80 20.12 -10.56
N LYS A 550 9.99 20.25 -11.87
CA LYS A 550 11.18 19.79 -12.59
C LYS A 550 11.64 20.88 -13.54
N ASP A 551 12.88 21.28 -13.39
CA ASP A 551 13.54 22.26 -14.28
C ASP A 551 14.30 21.56 -15.42
N LEU A 552 14.70 22.35 -16.41
CA LEU A 552 15.52 21.93 -17.55
C LEU A 552 16.93 21.54 -17.08
N ASN A 553 17.50 20.50 -17.70
CA ASN A 553 18.90 20.13 -17.50
C ASN A 553 19.82 20.89 -18.46
N THR A 554 19.26 21.35 -19.59
CA THR A 554 19.98 22.02 -20.67
C THR A 554 19.84 23.54 -20.54
N SER A 555 20.94 24.27 -20.77
CA SER A 555 20.87 25.73 -20.83
C SER A 555 20.11 26.21 -22.07
N VAL A 556 19.22 27.18 -21.87
CA VAL A 556 18.45 27.80 -22.96
C VAL A 556 19.09 29.07 -23.51
N GLU A 557 20.16 29.59 -22.88
CA GLU A 557 20.81 30.84 -23.29
C GLU A 557 21.34 30.76 -24.73
N GLY A 558 20.91 31.68 -25.59
CA GLY A 558 21.29 31.74 -27.00
C GLY A 558 20.69 30.65 -27.90
N ARG A 559 19.81 29.77 -27.37
CA ARG A 559 19.17 28.69 -28.13
C ARG A 559 17.83 29.13 -28.74
N ASP A 560 17.51 28.57 -29.89
CA ASP A 560 16.14 28.58 -30.41
C ASP A 560 15.35 27.50 -29.63
N VAL A 561 14.25 27.88 -28.96
CA VAL A 561 13.49 26.98 -28.09
C VAL A 561 12.09 26.75 -28.65
N LEU A 562 11.69 25.50 -28.80
CA LEU A 562 10.34 25.09 -29.19
C LEU A 562 9.65 24.44 -28.00
N ILE A 563 8.63 25.09 -27.44
CA ILE A 563 7.80 24.54 -26.36
C ILE A 563 6.70 23.69 -26.99
N VAL A 564 6.55 22.45 -26.52
CA VAL A 564 5.53 21.50 -26.98
C VAL A 564 4.54 21.24 -25.85
N GLU A 565 3.26 21.56 -26.10
CA GLU A 565 2.14 21.34 -25.17
C GLU A 565 1.09 20.40 -25.81
N ASP A 566 0.37 19.62 -25.00
CA ASP A 566 -0.78 18.84 -25.46
C ASP A 566 -2.05 19.68 -25.62
N ILE A 567 -2.32 20.64 -24.73
CA ILE A 567 -3.50 21.51 -24.81
C ILE A 567 -3.29 22.90 -24.21
N ILE A 568 -3.78 23.94 -24.89
CA ILE A 568 -3.90 25.29 -24.33
C ILE A 568 -5.35 25.60 -23.98
N ASP A 569 -5.61 25.79 -22.69
CA ASP A 569 -6.92 26.20 -22.16
C ASP A 569 -6.85 27.62 -21.57
N SER A 570 -6.45 27.75 -20.30
CA SER A 570 -6.33 29.07 -19.66
C SER A 570 -5.13 29.91 -20.13
N GLY A 571 -4.09 29.29 -20.69
CA GLY A 571 -2.84 29.93 -21.15
C GLY A 571 -1.86 30.39 -20.05
N ARG A 572 -2.25 30.40 -18.77
CA ARG A 572 -1.44 30.98 -17.66
C ARG A 572 -0.08 30.31 -17.47
N THR A 573 -0.08 28.98 -17.42
CA THR A 573 1.15 28.18 -17.23
C THR A 573 2.14 28.41 -18.37
N LEU A 574 1.64 28.44 -19.61
CA LEU A 574 2.47 28.67 -20.79
C LEU A 574 3.02 30.09 -20.84
N SER A 575 2.23 31.11 -20.47
CA SER A 575 2.71 32.49 -20.36
C SER A 575 3.91 32.58 -19.41
N TYR A 576 3.81 31.97 -18.23
CA TYR A 576 4.90 31.91 -17.27
C TYR A 576 6.14 31.22 -17.84
N LEU A 577 5.97 30.08 -18.53
CA LEU A 577 7.08 29.33 -19.12
C LEU A 577 7.78 30.11 -20.24
N VAL A 578 7.01 30.77 -21.11
CA VAL A 578 7.54 31.62 -22.17
C VAL A 578 8.35 32.77 -21.57
N ASP A 579 7.82 33.45 -20.56
CA ASP A 579 8.52 34.55 -19.88
C ASP A 579 9.79 34.07 -19.17
N LEU A 580 9.74 32.90 -18.52
CA LEU A 580 10.89 32.29 -17.85
C LEU A 580 12.01 31.95 -18.85
N ILE A 581 11.66 31.35 -20.00
CA ILE A 581 12.64 30.98 -21.03
C ILE A 581 13.23 32.22 -21.70
N LYS A 582 12.42 33.25 -21.96
CA LYS A 582 12.88 34.57 -22.44
C LYS A 582 13.82 35.24 -21.42
N TYR A 583 13.46 35.21 -20.15
CA TYR A 583 14.29 35.75 -19.06
C TYR A 583 15.66 35.04 -18.98
N ARG A 584 15.70 33.74 -19.26
CA ARG A 584 16.94 32.95 -19.39
C ARG A 584 17.69 33.17 -20.71
N LYS A 585 17.34 34.22 -21.47
CA LYS A 585 18.01 34.70 -22.68
C LYS A 585 18.04 33.68 -23.83
N ALA A 586 16.96 32.93 -24.02
CA ALA A 586 16.76 32.19 -25.27
C ALA A 586 16.79 33.15 -26.47
N LYS A 587 17.36 32.68 -27.59
CA LYS A 587 17.45 33.44 -28.86
C LYS A 587 16.07 33.61 -29.49
N SER A 588 15.26 32.56 -29.47
CA SER A 588 13.85 32.59 -29.87
C SER A 588 13.06 31.60 -29.02
N VAL A 589 11.77 31.86 -28.84
CA VAL A 589 10.82 30.97 -28.17
C VAL A 589 9.60 30.85 -29.06
N LYS A 590 9.28 29.62 -29.47
CA LYS A 590 8.08 29.28 -30.25
C LYS A 590 7.25 28.26 -29.49
N LEU A 591 5.94 28.31 -29.68
CA LEU A 591 4.98 27.42 -29.03
C LEU A 591 4.23 26.60 -30.07
N VAL A 592 4.26 25.28 -29.91
CA VAL A 592 3.42 24.35 -30.66
C VAL A 592 2.51 23.59 -29.70
N THR A 593 1.22 23.54 -30.03
CA THR A 593 0.23 22.78 -29.27
C THR A 593 -0.56 21.84 -30.15
N LEU A 594 -0.95 20.69 -29.60
CA LEU A 594 -1.84 19.77 -30.31
C LEU A 594 -3.28 20.29 -30.32
N LEU A 595 -3.78 20.80 -29.18
CA LEU A 595 -5.15 21.30 -29.05
C LEU A 595 -5.17 22.74 -28.54
N ASP A 596 -5.97 23.59 -29.17
CA ASP A 596 -6.19 24.97 -28.74
C ASP A 596 -7.67 25.23 -28.40
N LYS A 597 -7.94 25.73 -27.19
CA LYS A 597 -9.26 26.15 -26.72
C LYS A 597 -9.31 27.68 -26.58
N PRO A 598 -9.74 28.41 -27.60
CA PRO A 598 -9.81 29.87 -27.53
C PRO A 598 -10.88 30.37 -26.54
N GLU A 599 -11.98 29.63 -26.36
CA GLU A 599 -13.08 30.02 -25.44
C GLU A 599 -12.69 30.02 -23.95
N GLY A 600 -11.64 29.27 -23.56
CA GLY A 600 -11.16 29.17 -22.17
C GLY A 600 -10.03 30.15 -21.82
N ARG A 601 -9.64 31.02 -22.75
CA ARG A 601 -8.45 31.88 -22.66
C ARG A 601 -8.58 32.92 -21.54
N ASN A 602 -7.60 32.96 -20.64
CA ASN A 602 -7.54 33.95 -19.56
C ASN A 602 -6.34 34.91 -19.67
N VAL A 603 -5.42 34.67 -20.60
CA VAL A 603 -4.24 35.51 -20.87
C VAL A 603 -4.01 35.61 -22.37
N ASP A 604 -3.45 36.72 -22.81
CA ASP A 604 -3.14 37.00 -24.22
C ASP A 604 -1.89 36.20 -24.65
N ILE A 605 -2.08 34.92 -24.96
CA ILE A 605 -1.05 34.04 -25.49
C ILE A 605 -1.64 33.12 -26.56
N ASP A 606 -1.03 33.17 -27.74
CA ASP A 606 -1.34 32.31 -28.87
C ASP A 606 -0.18 31.37 -29.15
N ALA A 607 -0.48 30.15 -29.57
CA ALA A 607 0.54 29.25 -30.11
C ALA A 607 0.92 29.68 -31.53
N ASP A 608 2.21 29.60 -31.85
CA ASP A 608 2.70 29.84 -33.20
C ASP A 608 2.21 28.73 -34.16
N TYR A 609 2.05 27.52 -33.65
CA TYR A 609 1.62 26.34 -34.40
C TYR A 609 0.53 25.58 -33.65
N VAL A 610 -0.62 25.37 -34.29
CA VAL A 610 -1.78 24.70 -33.69
C VAL A 610 -2.15 23.46 -34.49
N GLY A 611 -2.28 22.32 -33.80
CA GLY A 611 -2.81 21.10 -34.38
C GLY A 611 -4.31 21.22 -34.68
N PHE A 612 -5.13 21.38 -33.66
CA PHE A 612 -6.58 21.46 -33.79
C PHE A 612 -7.15 22.53 -32.86
N VAL A 613 -8.04 23.36 -33.39
CA VAL A 613 -8.89 24.25 -32.57
C VAL A 613 -10.12 23.47 -32.13
N VAL A 614 -10.39 23.41 -30.84
CA VAL A 614 -11.48 22.60 -30.27
C VAL A 614 -12.42 23.44 -29.39
N PRO A 615 -13.72 23.09 -29.33
CA PRO A 615 -14.66 23.74 -28.42
C PRO A 615 -14.31 23.45 -26.96
N ASN A 616 -14.94 24.17 -26.03
CA ASN A 616 -14.74 23.97 -24.59
C ASN A 616 -15.42 22.68 -24.06
N GLU A 617 -14.95 21.51 -24.53
CA GLU A 617 -15.37 20.18 -24.07
C GLU A 617 -14.26 19.51 -23.23
N PHE A 618 -14.62 18.64 -22.27
CA PHE A 618 -13.64 17.91 -21.47
C PHE A 618 -13.05 16.74 -22.29
N VAL A 619 -11.79 16.86 -22.72
CA VAL A 619 -11.14 15.94 -23.66
C VAL A 619 -10.07 15.08 -22.98
N VAL A 620 -9.96 13.82 -23.41
CA VAL A 620 -8.94 12.87 -22.94
C VAL A 620 -8.41 12.01 -24.10
N GLY A 621 -7.25 11.39 -23.91
CA GLY A 621 -6.61 10.53 -24.89
C GLY A 621 -5.45 11.20 -25.63
N TYR A 622 -4.61 10.36 -26.26
CA TYR A 622 -3.38 10.77 -26.94
C TYR A 622 -2.50 11.71 -26.09
N GLY A 623 -2.22 11.30 -24.85
CA GLY A 623 -1.47 12.10 -23.87
C GLY A 623 -2.33 12.85 -22.86
N LEU A 624 -3.54 13.28 -23.22
CA LEU A 624 -4.47 14.00 -22.32
C LEU A 624 -5.11 13.05 -21.30
N ASP A 625 -5.37 13.53 -20.09
CA ASP A 625 -5.84 12.69 -18.97
C ASP A 625 -7.02 13.26 -18.19
N PHE A 626 -7.62 12.37 -17.40
CA PHE A 626 -8.40 12.73 -16.22
C PHE A 626 -7.94 11.88 -15.04
N ALA A 627 -7.47 12.52 -13.96
CA ALA A 627 -6.95 11.86 -12.77
C ALA A 627 -5.88 10.79 -13.10
N GLU A 628 -4.94 11.12 -14.00
CA GLU A 628 -3.85 10.26 -14.52
C GLU A 628 -4.35 9.03 -15.31
N LYS A 629 -5.62 9.01 -15.77
CA LYS A 629 -6.19 7.94 -16.63
C LYS A 629 -6.37 8.42 -18.07
N TYR A 630 -6.62 7.49 -18.99
CA TYR A 630 -6.99 7.73 -20.40
C TYR A 630 -5.88 8.23 -21.35
N ARG A 631 -4.69 8.64 -20.86
CA ARG A 631 -3.55 9.08 -21.72
C ARG A 631 -3.20 8.12 -22.85
N ASN A 632 -3.39 6.82 -22.62
CA ASN A 632 -3.02 5.73 -23.52
C ASN A 632 -4.10 5.41 -24.59
N LEU A 633 -5.18 6.17 -24.68
CA LEU A 633 -6.10 6.07 -25.81
C LEU A 633 -5.39 6.57 -27.08
N PRO A 634 -5.46 5.85 -28.22
CA PRO A 634 -4.75 6.24 -29.44
C PRO A 634 -5.42 7.41 -30.18
N TYR A 635 -6.56 7.88 -29.69
CA TYR A 635 -7.38 8.95 -30.26
C TYR A 635 -7.74 9.96 -29.18
N ILE A 636 -8.26 11.13 -29.57
CA ILE A 636 -8.78 12.16 -28.65
C ILE A 636 -10.30 12.07 -28.64
N GLY A 637 -10.89 12.00 -27.44
CA GLY A 637 -12.35 11.93 -27.26
C GLY A 637 -12.86 12.80 -26.12
N VAL A 638 -14.15 13.12 -26.19
CA VAL A 638 -14.86 13.84 -25.11
C VAL A 638 -15.21 12.83 -24.01
N LEU A 639 -14.80 13.10 -22.79
CA LEU A 639 -15.15 12.30 -21.62
C LEU A 639 -16.62 12.54 -21.27
N LYS A 640 -17.36 11.49 -20.90
CA LYS A 640 -18.76 11.64 -20.48
C LYS A 640 -18.86 12.46 -19.18
N PRO A 641 -19.81 13.40 -19.06
CA PRO A 641 -20.00 14.20 -17.83
C PRO A 641 -20.15 13.36 -16.56
N GLU A 642 -20.85 12.23 -16.63
CA GLU A 642 -21.03 11.29 -15.50
C GLU A 642 -19.73 10.69 -14.93
N ILE A 643 -18.59 10.88 -15.59
CA ILE A 643 -17.28 10.39 -15.13
C ILE A 643 -16.53 11.42 -14.29
N TYR A 644 -16.79 12.72 -14.49
CA TYR A 644 -16.10 13.81 -13.82
C TYR A 644 -17.03 14.77 -13.06
N ALA A 645 -18.35 14.59 -13.16
CA ALA A 645 -19.35 15.26 -12.34
C ALA A 645 -19.62 14.45 -11.07
N GLU A 646 -18.67 14.49 -10.11
CA GLU A 646 -18.91 14.18 -8.69
C GLU A 646 -18.63 15.41 -7.83
#